data_AF-A0A3B8YCS6-F1
#
_entry.id   AF-A0A3B8YCS6-F1
#
_cell.length_a   1.000
_cell.length_b   1.000
_cell.length_c   1.000
_cell.angle_alpha   90.00
_cell.angle_beta   90.00
_cell.angle_gamma   90.00
#
_symmetry.space_group_name_H-M   'P 1'
#
loop_
_entity.id
_entity.type
_entity.pdbx_description
1 polymer ?
#
loop_
_entity_poly.entity_id
_entity_poly.type
_entity_poly.pdbx_seq_one_letter_code
_entity_poly.pdbx_strand_id
1 'polypeptide(L)'
;MVKKLHLILKRLSQWLKSSNLGLSATDSRYAFVEACLLGLLSGIAALILKEGVGWIGGWRVTLANRFGAIWILPLGGFIFGWIAGWLIEQSSPTAAGGGITQVKAALARYPVPLSLRVVVVKLIGTIMVLGAGLTLGRRAPTIHVGAALAAQLSSWVPTSPEHRRQMIAAGAAAGLAAGFGTPIAGVLFVVEELMRDVSGLTLQTAIVASFTGAVVSLIFESPSLSFAPSLLNLPNISFSVTEIPFYLLLGILAGFLGALFKQGLLLSLAIQNRLKLPLSWRMGLIAMISGGIISFLPPFFQDNAGLRTFLVRGELSGDKILLAFVAHFILTILAYSSNAPGGLFAPTLVLGSALGYMVGNVEELMTATGSQSTFALAGMGGFFSAVVRVPVTAIVIVFELNANFNLVLPLMVTCAVSYVVAESFSRGSLYEQMLKARGIYVNDTPTTQDFLSQLTAADVMKSQVETLPSDLILDEVIQAMSLSSHRGFPVMEQGKLVGIVTQTDVANSAKLSGETPLKQFMTPRPISVEPDAFLSDVLYLLNRYQLSRLPVTEGNKLVGIITRTDIIRVEANQLEGSDSTLDEAIPEPSYIAYQTRAPAIGQGRILLPLVNPETATDLFQIGAAIAHQQNDELECLQVIKVPKHNKPAQTLIHTQHSRHLLHRMERLGRHQNIPVHTQVRVAHDIAQGILDTIRERHIKLMVMEWKGETGTPGAVFGQITDILIRKASCELVLVKWGNREENYPHNLNKDTTWLIPIAGGPNAQRALELLPGLTALYNRPRSPIIWLCKVFSPSGNLPDYQALEHNAQALKTTIGRPVIPLPVRSQSVADAVIHLAAAETCDVVMLGVSREGLLEQVIHGNIPKAIAKQVNSTVILVRGAL
;
A
#
# COMPACT_ATOMS: atom_id res chain seq x y z
N MET A 1 -28.16 3.26 43.49
CA MET A 1 -26.84 3.56 42.88
C MET A 1 -26.60 2.76 41.58
N VAL A 2 -26.82 1.44 41.58
CA VAL A 2 -26.65 0.54 40.41
C VAL A 2 -27.51 0.93 39.19
N LYS A 3 -28.77 1.36 39.39
CA LYS A 3 -29.63 1.84 38.29
C LYS A 3 -29.16 3.14 37.63
N LYS A 4 -28.53 4.06 38.38
CA LYS A 4 -27.95 5.30 37.82
C LYS A 4 -26.69 4.99 36.99
N LEU A 5 -25.86 4.06 37.47
CA LEU A 5 -24.66 3.63 36.75
C LEU A 5 -25.01 2.91 35.44
N HIS A 6 -26.05 2.07 35.46
CA HIS A 6 -26.55 1.40 34.27
C HIS A 6 -27.20 2.38 33.28
N LEU A 7 -27.87 3.43 33.76
CA LEU A 7 -28.42 4.49 32.92
C LEU A 7 -27.31 5.37 32.29
N ILE A 8 -26.23 5.63 33.03
CA ILE A 8 -25.05 6.35 32.53
C ILE A 8 -24.32 5.51 31.49
N LEU A 9 -24.08 4.21 31.74
CA LEU A 9 -23.47 3.30 30.77
C LEU A 9 -24.33 3.10 29.53
N LYS A 10 -25.66 3.05 29.68
CA LYS A 10 -26.59 2.96 28.55
C LYS A 10 -26.68 4.27 27.78
N ARG A 11 -26.62 5.43 28.45
CA ARG A 11 -26.48 6.75 27.81
C ARG A 11 -25.13 6.92 27.13
N LEU A 12 -24.03 6.42 27.70
CA LEU A 12 -22.69 6.42 27.09
C LEU A 12 -22.64 5.49 25.87
N SER A 13 -23.28 4.33 25.97
CA SER A 13 -23.43 3.37 24.86
C SER A 13 -24.34 3.91 23.77
N GLN A 14 -25.43 4.60 24.12
CA GLN A 14 -26.31 5.29 23.15
C GLN A 14 -25.65 6.56 22.59
N TRP A 15 -24.78 7.23 23.34
CA TRP A 15 -23.96 8.36 22.89
C TRP A 15 -22.88 7.90 21.91
N LEU A 16 -22.21 6.77 22.19
CA LEU A 16 -21.28 6.08 21.28
C LEU A 16 -21.97 5.47 20.06
N LYS A 17 -23.23 5.01 20.17
CA LYS A 17 -24.02 4.44 19.07
C LYS A 17 -24.82 5.47 18.29
N SER A 18 -24.94 6.72 18.75
CA SER A 18 -25.75 7.71 18.05
C SER A 18 -25.05 8.11 16.75
N SER A 19 -25.67 7.73 15.64
CA SER A 19 -25.37 8.19 14.27
C SER A 19 -25.62 9.69 14.05
N ASN A 20 -25.74 10.47 15.14
CA ASN A 20 -26.06 11.90 15.15
C ASN A 20 -24.83 12.79 15.37
N LEU A 21 -23.63 12.23 15.55
CA LEU A 21 -22.43 12.97 15.19
C LEU A 21 -22.29 12.85 13.68
N GLY A 22 -23.09 13.62 12.94
CA GLY A 22 -22.87 13.92 11.53
C GLY A 22 -21.58 14.73 11.41
N LEU A 23 -20.45 14.07 11.68
CA LEU A 23 -19.14 14.66 11.74
C LEU A 23 -18.24 13.75 10.94
N SER A 24 -17.85 14.29 9.78
CA SER A 24 -16.78 13.75 8.97
C SER A 24 -15.60 13.35 9.85
N ALA A 25 -14.91 12.27 9.47
CA ALA A 25 -13.62 11.88 10.06
C ALA A 25 -12.52 12.97 9.95
N THR A 26 -12.86 14.13 9.37
CA THR A 26 -12.03 15.34 9.26
C THR A 26 -12.31 16.42 10.33
N ASP A 27 -13.27 16.25 11.26
CA ASP A 27 -13.52 17.28 12.29
C ASP A 27 -12.45 17.28 13.40
N SER A 28 -11.70 18.38 13.48
CA SER A 28 -10.71 18.72 14.51
C SER A 28 -11.17 18.43 15.96
N ARG A 29 -12.47 18.58 16.28
CA ARG A 29 -13.00 18.35 17.63
C ARG A 29 -12.89 16.89 18.06
N TYR A 30 -13.07 15.97 17.12
CA TYR A 30 -12.91 14.54 17.38
C TYR A 30 -11.46 14.21 17.71
N ALA A 31 -10.52 14.78 16.95
CA ALA A 31 -9.08 14.61 17.16
C ALA A 31 -8.63 15.04 18.56
N PHE A 32 -9.22 16.11 19.12
CA PHE A 32 -8.94 16.55 20.49
C PHE A 32 -9.42 15.56 21.56
N VAL A 33 -10.63 15.01 21.40
CA VAL A 33 -11.16 14.00 22.34
C VAL A 33 -10.33 12.72 22.26
N GLU A 34 -9.96 12.31 21.04
CA GLU A 34 -9.05 11.18 20.81
C GLU A 34 -7.70 11.42 21.50
N ALA A 35 -7.09 12.59 21.29
CA ALA A 35 -5.82 12.99 21.92
C ALA A 35 -5.88 12.95 23.46
N CYS A 36 -6.95 13.45 24.08
CA CYS A 36 -7.16 13.36 25.53
C CYS A 36 -7.22 11.89 25.99
N LEU A 37 -7.97 11.04 25.28
CA LEU A 37 -8.07 9.62 25.61
C LEU A 37 -6.71 8.91 25.47
N LEU A 38 -5.93 9.24 24.43
CA LEU A 38 -4.58 8.73 24.24
C LEU A 38 -3.63 9.16 25.35
N GLY A 39 -3.72 10.41 25.79
CA GLY A 39 -3.01 10.92 26.95
C GLY A 39 -3.33 10.11 28.20
N LEU A 40 -4.61 9.92 28.50
CA LEU A 40 -5.06 9.13 29.65
C LEU A 40 -4.52 7.70 29.64
N LEU A 41 -4.68 6.99 28.52
CA LEU A 41 -4.23 5.60 28.38
C LEU A 41 -2.70 5.49 28.46
N SER A 42 -1.97 6.43 27.86
CA SER A 42 -0.50 6.47 27.91
C SER A 42 0.01 6.78 29.32
N GLY A 43 -0.68 7.67 30.05
CA GLY A 43 -0.44 7.97 31.47
C GLY A 43 -0.55 6.73 32.35
N ILE A 44 -1.67 6.01 32.25
CA ILE A 44 -1.91 4.76 33.00
C ILE A 44 -0.86 3.70 32.65
N ALA A 45 -0.53 3.54 31.36
CA ALA A 45 0.47 2.56 30.94
C ALA A 45 1.88 2.89 31.46
N ALA A 46 2.25 4.17 31.48
CA ALA A 46 3.53 4.63 32.04
C ALA A 46 3.62 4.40 33.56
N LEU A 47 2.51 4.57 34.28
CA LEU A 47 2.39 4.28 35.71
C LEU A 47 2.56 2.78 35.99
N ILE A 48 1.81 1.92 35.29
CA ILE A 48 1.92 0.46 35.42
C ILE A 48 3.36 0.01 35.19
N LEU A 49 4.02 0.58 34.18
CA LEU A 49 5.41 0.29 33.90
C LEU A 49 6.36 0.76 35.02
N LYS A 50 6.15 1.96 35.58
CA LYS A 50 6.95 2.49 36.69
C LYS A 50 6.85 1.59 37.92
N GLU A 51 5.62 1.34 38.39
CA GLU A 51 5.35 0.58 39.61
C GLU A 51 5.77 -0.88 39.44
N GLY A 52 5.51 -1.48 38.28
CA GLY A 52 5.94 -2.86 38.00
C GLY A 52 7.45 -3.03 38.04
N VAL A 53 8.21 -2.09 37.44
CA VAL A 53 9.68 -2.12 37.50
C VAL A 53 10.18 -1.91 38.93
N GLY A 54 9.58 -0.97 39.67
CA GLY A 54 9.93 -0.72 41.08
C GLY A 54 9.69 -1.93 41.98
N TRP A 55 8.56 -2.61 41.80
CA TRP A 55 8.19 -3.78 42.59
C TRP A 55 9.15 -4.97 42.38
N ILE A 56 9.43 -5.35 41.12
CA ILE A 56 10.39 -6.43 40.82
C ILE A 56 11.82 -6.01 41.22
N GLY A 57 12.18 -4.75 40.97
CA GLY A 57 13.49 -4.19 41.36
C GLY A 57 13.73 -4.26 42.87
N GLY A 58 12.73 -3.88 43.67
CA GLY A 58 12.80 -3.94 45.13
C GLY A 58 12.90 -5.37 45.66
N TRP A 59 12.14 -6.31 45.08
CA TRP A 59 12.26 -7.74 45.40
C TRP A 59 13.66 -8.28 45.12
N ARG A 60 14.21 -7.96 43.94
CA ARG A 60 15.57 -8.36 43.54
C ARG A 60 16.63 -7.84 44.51
N VAL A 61 16.59 -6.56 44.86
CA VAL A 61 17.58 -5.95 45.79
C VAL A 61 17.46 -6.56 47.19
N THR A 62 16.23 -6.74 47.69
CA THR A 62 15.98 -7.37 49.00
C THR A 62 16.54 -8.80 49.05
N LEU A 63 16.33 -9.57 47.98
CA LEU A 63 16.83 -10.93 47.88
C LEU A 63 18.36 -10.98 47.77
N ALA A 64 18.97 -10.06 47.01
CA ALA A 64 20.41 -9.92 46.89
C ALA A 64 21.07 -9.57 48.23
N ASN A 65 20.46 -8.69 49.03
CA ASN A 65 20.93 -8.36 50.37
C ASN A 65 20.83 -9.54 51.35
N ARG A 66 19.83 -10.42 51.18
CA ARG A 66 19.59 -11.56 52.09
C ARG A 66 20.42 -12.80 51.76
N PHE A 67 20.57 -13.13 50.48
CA PHE A 67 21.19 -14.39 50.03
C PHE A 67 22.52 -14.19 49.28
N GLY A 68 22.96 -12.94 49.12
CA GLY A 68 24.21 -12.58 48.45
C GLY A 68 24.01 -12.16 46.99
N ALA A 69 24.53 -10.98 46.66
CA ALA A 69 24.41 -10.38 45.32
C ALA A 69 25.08 -11.22 44.22
N ILE A 70 26.13 -11.97 44.55
CA ILE A 70 26.93 -12.75 43.59
C ILE A 70 26.16 -13.90 42.94
N TRP A 71 25.13 -14.42 43.62
CA TRP A 71 24.26 -15.49 43.11
C TRP A 71 22.94 -14.93 42.59
N ILE A 72 22.33 -14.03 43.35
CA ILE A 72 20.98 -13.54 43.05
C ILE A 72 20.94 -12.64 41.81
N LEU A 73 21.92 -11.75 41.62
CA LEU A 73 21.87 -10.80 40.50
C LEU A 73 22.09 -11.50 39.14
N PRO A 74 23.08 -12.40 38.96
CA PRO A 74 23.23 -13.14 37.70
C PRO A 74 22.06 -14.09 37.43
N LEU A 75 21.64 -14.87 38.44
CA LEU A 75 20.60 -15.89 38.27
C LEU A 75 19.22 -15.26 38.06
N GLY A 76 18.88 -14.23 38.83
CA GLY A 76 17.67 -13.44 38.64
C GLY A 76 17.67 -12.75 37.27
N GLY A 77 18.82 -12.16 36.89
CA GLY A 77 19.03 -11.60 35.56
C GLY A 77 18.72 -12.60 34.44
N PHE A 78 19.29 -13.81 34.53
CA PHE A 78 19.05 -14.88 33.56
C PHE A 78 17.57 -15.26 33.45
N ILE A 79 16.92 -15.55 34.58
CA ILE A 79 15.53 -16.03 34.61
C ILE A 79 14.58 -14.99 34.03
N PHE A 80 14.61 -13.75 34.55
CA PHE A 80 13.72 -12.69 34.06
C PHE A 80 14.03 -12.29 32.62
N GLY A 81 15.32 -12.23 32.25
CA GLY A 81 15.73 -11.97 30.87
C GLY A 81 15.25 -13.05 29.90
N TRP A 82 15.37 -14.33 30.28
CA TRP A 82 14.93 -15.46 29.46
C TRP A 82 13.42 -15.49 29.30
N ILE A 83 12.66 -15.32 30.39
CA ILE A 83 11.18 -15.27 30.34
C ILE A 83 10.71 -14.10 29.47
N ALA A 84 11.31 -12.91 29.62
CA ALA A 84 10.96 -11.74 28.82
C ALA A 84 11.26 -11.98 27.33
N GLY A 85 12.43 -12.55 27.01
CA GLY A 85 12.79 -12.88 25.63
C GLY A 85 11.87 -13.93 25.02
N TRP A 86 11.48 -14.96 25.78
CA TRP A 86 10.52 -15.99 25.34
C TRP A 86 9.14 -15.40 25.06
N LEU A 87 8.63 -14.56 25.95
CA LEU A 87 7.35 -13.88 25.78
C LEU A 87 7.34 -13.01 24.51
N ILE A 88 8.41 -12.26 24.25
CA ILE A 88 8.53 -11.38 23.08
C ILE A 88 8.65 -12.20 21.80
N GLU A 89 9.50 -13.23 21.81
CA GLU A 89 9.76 -14.11 20.67
C GLU A 89 8.48 -14.84 20.21
N GLN A 90 7.67 -15.33 21.15
CA GLN A 90 6.46 -16.07 20.85
C GLN A 90 5.25 -15.18 20.54
N SER A 91 5.06 -14.07 21.28
CA SER A 91 3.81 -13.30 21.21
C SER A 91 3.89 -12.11 20.25
N SER A 92 4.99 -11.36 20.27
CA SER A 92 5.15 -10.14 19.46
C SER A 92 6.61 -9.71 19.35
N PRO A 93 7.34 -10.16 18.30
CA PRO A 93 8.74 -9.80 18.09
C PRO A 93 8.98 -8.28 17.95
N THR A 94 7.97 -7.52 17.52
CA THR A 94 8.05 -6.06 17.40
C THR A 94 8.14 -5.33 18.74
N ALA A 95 7.80 -6.00 19.85
CA ALA A 95 8.00 -5.48 21.20
C ALA A 95 9.48 -5.44 21.63
N ALA A 96 10.41 -6.05 20.89
CA ALA A 96 11.84 -6.00 21.21
C ALA A 96 12.46 -4.59 21.08
N GLY A 97 13.60 -4.36 21.74
CA GLY A 97 14.38 -3.12 21.67
C GLY A 97 13.72 -1.89 22.30
N GLY A 98 14.14 -0.68 21.91
CA GLY A 98 13.62 0.57 22.49
C GLY A 98 12.19 0.92 22.09
N GLY A 99 11.78 0.62 20.86
CA GLY A 99 10.45 0.97 20.33
C GLY A 99 10.41 2.25 19.49
N ILE A 100 11.34 3.20 19.70
CA ILE A 100 11.38 4.46 18.93
C ILE A 100 11.63 4.21 17.44
N THR A 101 12.51 3.27 17.08
CA THR A 101 12.76 2.93 15.67
C THR A 101 11.52 2.34 15.00
N GLN A 102 10.74 1.53 15.72
CA GLN A 102 9.45 1.02 15.24
C GLN A 102 8.43 2.14 15.02
N VAL A 103 8.34 3.10 15.95
CA VAL A 103 7.46 4.26 15.80
C VAL A 103 7.89 5.13 14.62
N LYS A 104 9.18 5.45 14.51
CA LYS A 104 9.74 6.24 13.40
C LYS A 104 9.51 5.56 12.05
N ALA A 105 9.69 4.24 11.97
CA ALA A 105 9.37 3.47 10.76
C ALA A 105 7.86 3.51 10.43
N ALA A 106 6.98 3.36 11.42
CA ALA A 106 5.53 3.44 11.21
C ALA A 106 5.10 4.84 10.73
N LEU A 107 5.67 5.91 11.27
CA LEU A 107 5.43 7.29 10.83
C LEU A 107 6.00 7.55 9.42
N ALA A 108 7.11 6.91 9.07
CA ALA A 108 7.66 6.86 7.71
C ALA A 108 6.90 5.88 6.77
N ARG A 109 5.67 5.48 7.13
CA ARG A 109 4.78 4.61 6.34
C ARG A 109 5.31 3.20 6.06
N TYR A 110 6.36 2.75 6.75
CA TYR A 110 6.77 1.34 6.71
C TYR A 110 5.75 0.46 7.45
N PRO A 111 5.42 -0.74 6.93
CA PRO A 111 4.42 -1.63 7.50
C PRO A 111 4.94 -2.28 8.79
N VAL A 112 4.87 -1.56 9.90
CA VAL A 112 5.24 -2.05 11.25
C VAL A 112 3.97 -2.27 12.07
N PRO A 113 3.74 -3.48 12.62
CA PRO A 113 2.55 -3.75 13.40
C PRO A 113 2.61 -3.03 14.76
N LEU A 114 1.73 -2.05 14.94
CA LEU A 114 1.44 -1.35 16.19
C LEU A 114 0.03 -1.76 16.65
N SER A 115 -0.08 -2.57 17.70
CA SER A 115 -1.36 -3.12 18.18
C SER A 115 -1.39 -3.25 19.69
N LEU A 116 -2.58 -3.50 20.26
CA LEU A 116 -2.74 -3.74 21.69
C LEU A 116 -1.90 -4.93 22.20
N ARG A 117 -1.67 -5.94 21.34
CA ARG A 117 -0.79 -7.07 21.68
C ARG A 117 0.64 -6.61 21.95
N VAL A 118 1.15 -5.69 21.12
CA VAL A 118 2.49 -5.10 21.31
C VAL A 118 2.54 -4.36 22.64
N VAL A 119 1.49 -3.61 22.99
CA VAL A 119 1.41 -2.87 24.27
C VAL A 119 1.59 -3.81 25.46
N VAL A 120 0.79 -4.88 25.54
CA VAL A 120 0.83 -5.82 26.67
C VAL A 120 2.19 -6.51 26.76
N VAL A 121 2.69 -7.04 25.65
CA VAL A 121 3.99 -7.73 25.61
C VAL A 121 5.14 -6.78 25.96
N LYS A 122 5.10 -5.54 25.45
CA LYS A 122 6.11 -4.51 25.74
C LYS A 122 6.12 -4.14 27.20
N LEU A 123 4.95 -3.93 27.82
CA LEU A 123 4.85 -3.58 29.24
C LEU A 123 5.43 -4.70 30.11
N ILE A 124 4.95 -5.94 29.96
CA ILE A 124 5.40 -7.08 30.77
C ILE A 124 6.89 -7.35 30.56
N GLY A 125 7.34 -7.39 29.30
CA GLY A 125 8.76 -7.63 28.98
C GLY A 125 9.68 -6.54 29.54
N THR A 126 9.28 -5.27 29.45
CA THR A 126 10.07 -4.16 30.01
C THR A 126 10.09 -4.23 31.55
N ILE A 127 8.97 -4.56 32.20
CA ILE A 127 8.89 -4.75 33.66
C ILE A 127 9.88 -5.83 34.12
N MET A 128 9.89 -6.98 33.46
CA MET A 128 10.79 -8.09 33.78
C MET A 128 12.26 -7.71 33.58
N VAL A 129 12.62 -7.14 32.43
CA VAL A 129 14.02 -6.83 32.10
C VAL A 129 14.59 -5.71 32.97
N LEU A 130 13.86 -4.60 33.13
CA LEU A 130 14.34 -3.49 33.94
C LEU A 130 14.27 -3.83 35.44
N GLY A 131 13.25 -4.56 35.87
CA GLY A 131 13.14 -5.08 37.24
C GLY A 131 14.27 -6.06 37.60
N ALA A 132 14.73 -6.85 36.63
CA ALA A 132 15.92 -7.70 36.77
C ALA A 132 17.23 -6.92 36.90
N GLY A 133 17.22 -5.62 36.59
CA GLY A 133 18.36 -4.73 36.77
C GLY A 133 19.21 -4.48 35.54
N LEU A 134 18.72 -4.82 34.35
CA LEU A 134 19.40 -4.45 33.12
C LEU A 134 19.50 -2.92 33.02
N THR A 135 20.66 -2.38 32.68
CA THR A 135 20.96 -0.94 32.67
C THR A 135 20.36 -0.24 31.45
N LEU A 136 19.04 -0.29 31.33
CA LEU A 136 18.23 0.39 30.32
C LEU A 136 17.18 1.30 31.00
N GLY A 137 16.45 2.07 30.21
CA GLY A 137 15.43 3.01 30.68
C GLY A 137 14.02 2.63 30.26
N ARG A 138 13.02 2.95 31.09
CA ARG A 138 11.60 2.72 30.79
C ARG A 138 10.98 3.69 29.77
N ARG A 139 11.67 4.79 29.45
CA ARG A 139 11.13 5.94 28.71
C ARG A 139 10.85 5.66 27.23
N ALA A 140 11.77 5.02 26.49
CA ALA A 140 11.48 4.66 25.10
C ALA A 140 10.33 3.65 24.97
N PRO A 141 10.22 2.63 25.85
CA PRO A 141 9.03 1.78 25.92
C PRO A 141 7.72 2.53 26.12
N THR A 142 7.65 3.59 26.94
CA THR A 142 6.40 4.37 27.10
C THR A 142 6.00 5.09 25.82
N ILE A 143 6.96 5.64 25.07
CA ILE A 143 6.72 6.25 23.74
C ILE A 143 6.11 5.21 22.79
N HIS A 144 6.71 4.02 22.71
CA HIS A 144 6.23 2.96 21.83
C HIS A 144 4.85 2.42 22.23
N VAL A 145 4.60 2.30 23.54
CA VAL A 145 3.28 1.92 24.06
C VAL A 145 2.24 2.98 23.73
N GLY A 146 2.54 4.27 23.92
CA GLY A 146 1.63 5.35 23.56
C GLY A 146 1.31 5.39 22.06
N ALA A 147 2.33 5.23 21.21
CA ALA A 147 2.16 5.10 19.76
C ALA A 147 1.32 3.88 19.36
N ALA A 148 1.51 2.74 20.02
CA ALA A 148 0.75 1.52 19.74
C ALA A 148 -0.69 1.58 20.23
N LEU A 149 -0.95 2.25 21.36
CA LEU A 149 -2.30 2.56 21.84
C LEU A 149 -3.03 3.47 20.84
N ALA A 150 -2.35 4.49 20.33
CA ALA A 150 -2.88 5.35 19.28
C ALA A 150 -3.20 4.59 17.98
N ALA A 151 -2.24 3.80 17.46
CA ALA A 151 -2.45 3.00 16.28
C ALA A 151 -3.65 2.03 16.40
N GLN A 152 -3.92 1.55 17.61
CA GLN A 152 -5.04 0.69 17.93
C GLN A 152 -6.36 1.49 18.03
N LEU A 153 -6.37 2.62 18.72
CA LEU A 153 -7.56 3.45 18.88
C LEU A 153 -8.04 4.00 17.53
N SER A 154 -7.13 4.55 16.73
CA SER A 154 -7.45 5.07 15.39
C SER A 154 -7.80 3.96 14.39
N SER A 155 -7.64 2.67 14.74
CA SER A 155 -8.15 1.56 13.92
C SER A 155 -9.62 1.23 14.19
N TRP A 156 -10.15 1.63 15.35
CA TRP A 156 -11.55 1.43 15.72
C TRP A 156 -12.49 2.41 15.02
N VAL A 157 -11.97 3.58 14.63
CA VAL A 157 -12.72 4.60 13.91
C VAL A 157 -12.11 4.79 12.51
N PRO A 158 -12.93 4.86 11.46
CA PRO A 158 -12.47 5.10 10.09
C PRO A 158 -11.86 6.51 10.00
N THR A 159 -10.55 6.59 9.87
CA THR A 159 -9.79 7.85 9.82
C THR A 159 -8.77 7.78 8.70
N SER A 160 -8.42 8.93 8.10
CA SER A 160 -7.44 8.98 7.02
C SER A 160 -6.07 8.44 7.46
N PRO A 161 -5.24 7.93 6.53
CA PRO A 161 -3.88 7.50 6.84
C PRO A 161 -3.05 8.62 7.48
N GLU A 162 -3.29 9.86 7.04
CA GLU A 162 -2.65 11.04 7.61
C GLU A 162 -3.11 11.27 9.04
N HIS A 163 -4.43 11.36 9.32
CA HIS A 163 -4.95 11.48 10.69
C HIS A 163 -4.39 10.39 11.61
N ARG A 164 -4.37 9.13 11.14
CA ARG A 164 -3.80 8.02 11.90
C ARG A 164 -2.31 8.24 12.20
N ARG A 165 -1.52 8.72 11.26
CA ARG A 165 -0.11 9.07 11.47
C ARG A 165 0.03 10.14 12.54
N GLN A 166 -0.80 11.17 12.50
CA GLN A 166 -0.80 12.27 13.48
C GLN A 166 -1.21 11.78 14.87
N MET A 167 -2.21 10.90 14.98
CA MET A 167 -2.60 10.29 16.26
C MET A 167 -1.51 9.38 16.83
N ILE A 168 -0.83 8.60 15.99
CA ILE A 168 0.33 7.78 16.41
C ILE A 168 1.42 8.67 17.00
N ALA A 169 1.70 9.81 16.37
CA ALA A 169 2.65 10.79 16.86
C ALA A 169 2.19 11.45 18.17
N ALA A 170 0.92 11.81 18.29
CA ALA A 170 0.33 12.34 19.52
C ALA A 170 0.40 11.33 20.68
N GLY A 171 0.13 10.05 20.40
CA GLY A 171 0.30 8.96 21.37
C GLY A 171 1.77 8.75 21.77
N ALA A 172 2.71 8.88 20.83
CA ALA A 172 4.14 8.84 21.13
C ALA A 172 4.56 10.01 22.05
N ALA A 173 4.07 11.22 21.77
CA ALA A 173 4.27 12.42 22.58
C ALA A 173 3.73 12.22 24.00
N ALA A 174 2.49 11.73 24.11
CA ALA A 174 1.86 11.37 25.38
C ALA A 174 2.66 10.32 26.16
N GLY A 175 3.21 9.31 25.48
CA GLY A 175 4.06 8.30 26.08
C GLY A 175 5.39 8.88 26.61
N LEU A 176 6.00 9.84 25.91
CA LEU A 176 7.19 10.55 26.40
C LEU A 176 6.85 11.41 27.62
N ALA A 177 5.79 12.21 27.51
CA ALA A 177 5.33 13.14 28.52
C ALA A 177 4.90 12.43 29.81
N ALA A 178 4.09 11.37 29.70
CA ALA A 178 3.72 10.51 30.82
C ALA A 178 4.93 9.77 31.43
N GLY A 179 5.93 9.45 30.60
CA GLY A 179 7.20 8.97 31.10
C GLY A 179 7.83 10.02 32.00
N PHE A 180 8.28 11.12 31.40
CA PHE A 180 9.16 12.08 32.05
C PHE A 180 8.50 13.09 32.98
N GLY A 181 7.18 13.29 32.88
CA GLY A 181 6.50 14.44 33.46
C GLY A 181 6.77 15.73 32.67
N THR A 182 7.20 15.62 31.41
CA THR A 182 7.68 16.74 30.58
C THR A 182 6.83 16.88 29.31
N PRO A 183 5.68 17.58 29.37
CA PRO A 183 4.76 17.66 28.24
C PRO A 183 5.31 18.45 27.05
N ILE A 184 6.04 19.55 27.26
CA ILE A 184 6.59 20.35 26.15
C ILE A 184 7.70 19.56 25.45
N ALA A 185 8.55 18.86 26.21
CA ALA A 185 9.54 17.96 25.62
C ALA A 185 8.90 16.83 24.80
N GLY A 186 7.73 16.32 25.22
CA GLY A 186 6.93 15.34 24.48
C GLY A 186 6.63 15.78 23.06
N VAL A 187 6.13 17.01 22.93
CA VAL A 187 5.77 17.62 21.65
C VAL A 187 7.01 17.87 20.79
N LEU A 188 8.04 18.48 21.37
CA LEU A 188 9.26 18.81 20.64
C LEU A 188 9.99 17.56 20.15
N PHE A 189 9.96 16.45 20.90
CA PHE A 189 10.54 15.19 20.44
C PHE A 189 9.85 14.64 19.19
N VAL A 190 8.52 14.80 19.08
CA VAL A 190 7.80 14.42 17.86
C VAL A 190 8.28 15.25 16.67
N VAL A 191 8.37 16.57 16.87
CA VAL A 191 8.77 17.52 15.84
C VAL A 191 10.25 17.32 15.45
N GLU A 192 11.15 17.14 16.40
CA GLU A 192 12.60 17.10 16.14
C GLU A 192 13.09 15.70 15.70
N GLU A 193 12.57 14.60 16.27
CA GLU A 193 13.06 13.23 16.01
C GLU A 193 12.11 12.33 15.20
N LEU A 194 10.79 12.42 15.43
CA LEU A 194 9.86 11.40 14.92
C LEU A 194 9.26 11.73 13.55
N MET A 195 8.68 12.92 13.38
CA MET A 195 7.99 13.30 12.15
C MET A 195 8.75 14.35 11.34
N ARG A 196 9.46 15.29 11.98
CA ARG A 196 10.00 16.48 11.30
C ARG A 196 8.95 17.24 10.48
N ASP A 197 7.70 17.15 10.92
CA ASP A 197 6.52 17.84 10.38
C ASP A 197 5.96 18.74 11.49
N VAL A 198 5.49 19.93 11.10
CA VAL A 198 4.95 20.97 12.00
C VAL A 198 3.51 21.32 11.61
N SER A 199 2.79 20.39 10.97
CA SER A 199 1.38 20.57 10.63
C SER A 199 0.54 20.99 11.85
N GLY A 200 -0.42 21.89 11.65
CA GLY A 200 -1.19 22.46 12.76
C GLY A 200 -1.91 21.42 13.62
N LEU A 201 -2.48 20.39 12.99
CA LEU A 201 -3.22 19.32 13.68
C LEU A 201 -2.31 18.36 14.45
N THR A 202 -1.11 18.02 13.94
CA THR A 202 -0.13 17.20 14.69
C THR A 202 0.32 17.90 15.95
N LEU A 203 0.67 19.19 15.85
CA LEU A 203 1.12 19.96 16.99
C LEU A 203 0.03 20.10 18.05
N GLN A 204 -1.18 20.47 17.65
CA GLN A 204 -2.32 20.63 18.57
C GLN A 204 -2.66 19.33 19.31
N THR A 205 -2.75 18.22 18.59
CA THR A 205 -3.13 16.93 19.17
C THR A 205 -2.00 16.34 20.02
N ALA A 206 -0.74 16.52 19.62
CA ALA A 206 0.41 16.15 20.44
C ALA A 206 0.49 16.96 21.74
N ILE A 207 0.21 18.27 21.71
CA ILE A 207 0.14 19.11 22.92
C ILE A 207 -0.91 18.58 23.89
N VAL A 208 -2.14 18.37 23.40
CA VAL A 208 -3.26 17.93 24.25
C VAL A 208 -3.02 16.52 24.82
N ALA A 209 -2.53 15.59 24.00
CA ALA A 209 -2.21 14.24 24.45
C ALA A 209 -1.05 14.22 25.45
N SER A 210 0.01 15.01 25.20
CA SER A 210 1.18 15.15 26.09
C SER A 210 0.81 15.74 27.45
N PHE A 211 0.05 16.83 27.44
CA PHE A 211 -0.44 17.46 28.67
C PHE A 211 -1.30 16.48 29.48
N THR A 212 -2.25 15.82 28.83
CA THR A 212 -3.15 14.86 29.51
C THR A 212 -2.36 13.67 30.08
N GLY A 213 -1.39 13.13 29.32
CA GLY A 213 -0.56 12.02 29.79
C GLY A 213 0.34 12.40 30.98
N ALA A 214 0.95 13.59 30.95
CA ALA A 214 1.74 14.11 32.05
C ALA A 214 0.88 14.33 33.31
N VAL A 215 -0.28 14.98 33.18
CA VAL A 215 -1.22 15.23 34.29
C VAL A 215 -1.72 13.93 34.91
N VAL A 216 -2.08 12.94 34.09
CA VAL A 216 -2.52 11.64 34.60
C VAL A 216 -1.40 10.96 35.37
N SER A 217 -0.17 10.94 34.84
CA SER A 217 0.97 10.38 35.58
C SER A 217 1.19 11.11 36.91
N LEU A 218 1.07 12.44 36.95
CA LEU A 218 1.23 13.24 38.17
C LEU A 218 0.15 12.96 39.23
N ILE A 219 -1.12 12.90 38.83
CA ILE A 219 -2.26 12.66 39.74
C ILE A 219 -2.11 11.31 40.46
N PHE A 220 -1.66 10.27 39.74
CA PHE A 220 -1.51 8.94 40.33
C PHE A 220 -0.19 8.78 41.11
N GLU A 221 0.81 9.64 40.89
CA GLU A 221 2.07 9.62 41.61
C GLU A 221 2.03 10.39 42.96
N SER A 222 1.15 11.38 43.12
CA SER A 222 1.10 12.24 44.32
C SER A 222 -0.33 12.46 44.85
N PRO A 223 -0.63 12.23 46.14
CA PRO A 223 -1.91 12.58 46.75
C PRO A 223 -2.21 14.10 46.76
N SER A 224 -1.15 14.92 46.72
CA SER A 224 -1.22 16.36 46.51
C SER A 224 -0.96 16.69 45.04
N LEU A 225 -1.91 17.36 44.39
CA LEU A 225 -1.86 17.84 43.00
C LEU A 225 -0.84 19.00 42.80
N SER A 226 0.34 18.91 43.42
CA SER A 226 1.44 19.82 43.16
C SER A 226 2.11 19.43 41.85
N PHE A 227 2.10 20.34 40.87
CA PHE A 227 2.74 20.18 39.56
C PHE A 227 4.28 20.01 39.61
N ALA A 228 4.88 19.95 40.79
CA ALA A 228 6.26 19.58 40.98
C ALA A 228 6.49 19.04 42.40
N PRO A 229 6.82 17.76 42.57
CA PRO A 229 7.96 17.40 43.37
C PRO A 229 9.17 17.53 42.42
N SER A 230 9.88 18.66 42.48
CA SER A 230 11.18 18.81 41.84
C SER A 230 12.02 17.59 42.23
N LEU A 231 12.22 16.65 41.30
CA LEU A 231 13.06 15.46 41.52
C LEU A 231 14.46 15.87 42.02
N LEU A 232 14.81 17.12 41.73
CA LEU A 232 16.06 17.79 42.03
C LEU A 232 15.76 19.22 42.56
N ASN A 233 15.31 19.36 43.81
CA ASN A 233 15.46 20.64 44.52
C ASN A 233 16.95 20.83 44.84
N LEU A 234 17.75 21.10 43.81
CA LEU A 234 19.18 21.34 43.94
C LEU A 234 19.38 22.82 44.31
N PRO A 235 20.02 23.11 45.46
CA PRO A 235 20.36 24.48 45.82
C PRO A 235 21.41 25.05 44.84
N ASN A 236 21.41 26.37 44.68
CA ASN A 236 22.47 27.15 44.01
C ASN A 236 22.64 26.88 42.50
N ILE A 237 21.55 26.95 41.73
CA ILE A 237 21.64 27.02 40.26
C ILE A 237 21.90 28.47 39.84
N SER A 238 23.14 28.75 39.45
CA SER A 238 23.60 30.04 38.94
C SER A 238 24.33 29.86 37.61
N PHE A 239 24.38 30.92 36.81
CA PHE A 239 25.16 30.97 35.59
C PHE A 239 26.02 32.23 35.60
N SER A 240 27.32 32.06 35.41
CA SER A 240 28.28 33.14 35.28
C SER A 240 29.00 33.09 33.93
N VAL A 241 29.41 34.27 33.43
CA VAL A 241 30.20 34.39 32.20
C VAL A 241 31.54 33.66 32.31
N THR A 242 32.12 33.59 33.51
CA THR A 242 33.38 32.90 33.78
C THR A 242 33.29 31.38 33.60
N GLU A 243 32.09 30.81 33.66
CA GLU A 243 31.84 29.37 33.52
C GLU A 243 31.75 28.93 32.05
N ILE A 244 31.55 29.87 31.09
CA ILE A 244 31.34 29.57 29.67
C ILE A 244 32.44 28.66 29.07
N PRO A 245 33.75 28.88 29.32
CA PRO A 245 34.80 27.99 28.82
C PRO A 245 34.64 26.54 29.29
N PHE A 246 34.16 26.32 30.51
CA PHE A 246 33.94 24.99 31.08
C PHE A 246 32.69 24.33 30.49
N TYR A 247 31.62 25.08 30.18
CA TYR A 247 30.47 24.56 29.43
C TYR A 247 30.84 24.20 27.99
N LEU A 248 31.72 24.97 27.34
CA LEU A 248 32.28 24.63 26.03
C LEU A 248 33.09 23.33 26.11
N LEU A 249 33.96 23.19 27.11
CA LEU A 249 34.72 21.96 27.36
C LEU A 249 33.79 20.77 27.62
N LEU A 250 32.78 20.94 28.47
CA LEU A 250 31.77 19.91 28.74
C LEU A 250 31.05 19.51 27.45
N GLY A 251 30.67 20.47 26.61
CA GLY A 251 30.07 20.21 25.30
C GLY A 251 30.99 19.39 24.39
N ILE A 252 32.27 19.74 24.32
CA ILE A 252 33.26 19.00 23.51
C ILE A 252 33.41 17.56 24.01
N LEU A 253 33.59 17.38 25.32
CA LEU A 253 33.74 16.06 25.94
C LEU A 253 32.46 15.22 25.77
N ALA A 254 31.29 15.81 25.99
CA ALA A 254 30.01 15.15 25.81
C ALA A 254 29.78 14.75 24.35
N GLY A 255 30.17 15.61 23.39
CA GLY A 255 30.11 15.32 21.96
C GLY A 255 31.00 14.15 21.56
N PHE A 256 32.26 14.17 22.00
CA PHE A 256 33.23 13.11 21.71
C PHE A 256 32.84 11.77 22.35
N LEU A 257 32.60 11.75 23.67
CA LEU A 257 32.24 10.53 24.40
C LEU A 257 30.86 10.00 23.98
N GLY A 258 29.92 10.89 23.65
CA GLY A 258 28.61 10.52 23.10
C GLY A 258 28.73 9.88 21.71
N ALA A 259 29.62 10.38 20.85
CA ALA A 259 29.92 9.74 19.56
C ALA A 259 30.55 8.35 19.73
N LEU A 260 31.50 8.20 20.65
CA LEU A 260 32.10 6.91 21.01
C LEU A 260 31.03 5.93 21.54
N PHE A 261 30.14 6.41 22.41
CA PHE A 261 29.03 5.61 22.94
C PHE A 261 28.10 5.14 21.82
N LYS A 262 27.72 6.04 20.91
CA LYS A 262 26.90 5.72 19.73
C LYS A 262 27.56 4.63 18.86
N GLN A 263 28.85 4.77 18.57
CA GLN A 263 29.59 3.76 17.80
C GLN A 263 29.65 2.40 18.53
N GLY A 264 29.87 2.40 19.85
CA GLY A 264 29.83 1.20 20.68
C GLY A 264 28.48 0.49 20.64
N LEU A 265 27.37 1.25 20.67
CA LEU A 265 26.02 0.70 20.52
C LEU A 265 25.80 0.07 19.13
N LEU A 266 26.25 0.72 18.06
CA LEU A 266 26.11 0.17 16.70
C LEU A 266 26.99 -1.06 16.48
N LEU A 267 28.20 -1.05 17.01
CA LEU A 267 29.10 -2.20 16.98
C LEU A 267 28.48 -3.38 17.74
N SER A 268 27.88 -3.15 18.91
CA SER A 268 27.25 -4.21 19.67
C SER A 268 26.05 -4.82 18.94
N LEU A 269 25.26 -4.01 18.23
CA LEU A 269 24.20 -4.49 17.32
C LEU A 269 24.76 -5.28 16.12
N ALA A 270 25.89 -4.86 15.55
CA ALA A 270 26.52 -5.55 14.43
C ALA A 270 27.06 -6.93 14.85
N ILE A 271 27.69 -7.01 16.02
CA ILE A 271 28.16 -8.27 16.63
C ILE A 271 26.95 -9.16 16.94
N GLN A 272 25.90 -8.60 17.52
CA GLN A 272 24.65 -9.31 17.80
C GLN A 272 24.07 -9.96 16.54
N ASN A 273 24.04 -9.26 15.40
CA ASN A 273 23.50 -9.81 14.15
C ASN A 273 24.34 -10.97 13.59
N ARG A 274 25.62 -11.10 13.98
CA ARG A 274 26.46 -12.26 13.64
C ARG A 274 26.20 -13.47 14.54
N LEU A 275 25.76 -13.24 15.78
CA LEU A 275 25.44 -14.28 16.75
C LEU A 275 24.00 -14.78 16.54
N LYS A 276 23.84 -15.98 15.97
CA LYS A 276 22.54 -16.62 15.68
C LYS A 276 21.88 -17.23 16.94
N LEU A 277 21.87 -16.52 18.05
CA LEU A 277 21.19 -16.96 19.28
C LEU A 277 19.72 -16.52 19.27
N PRO A 278 18.78 -17.38 19.75
CA PRO A 278 17.38 -16.99 19.91
C PRO A 278 17.25 -15.87 20.94
N LEU A 279 16.17 -15.09 20.82
CA LEU A 279 15.98 -13.86 21.60
C LEU A 279 15.97 -14.14 23.10
N SER A 280 15.30 -15.23 23.50
CA SER A 280 15.20 -15.73 24.88
C SER A 280 16.56 -15.93 25.54
N TRP A 281 17.42 -16.73 24.92
CA TRP A 281 18.75 -17.04 25.45
C TRP A 281 19.67 -15.82 25.44
N ARG A 282 19.58 -14.99 24.40
CA ARG A 282 20.40 -13.79 24.31
C ARG A 282 20.08 -12.82 25.45
N MET A 283 18.80 -12.55 25.72
CA MET A 283 18.40 -11.68 26.83
C MET A 283 18.82 -12.25 28.19
N GLY A 284 18.59 -13.56 28.41
CA GLY A 284 18.99 -14.22 29.66
C GLY A 284 20.51 -14.14 29.91
N LEU A 285 21.34 -14.52 28.94
CA LEU A 285 22.80 -14.54 29.11
C LEU A 285 23.37 -13.14 29.33
N ILE A 286 22.92 -12.14 28.57
CA ILE A 286 23.40 -10.75 28.73
C ILE A 286 22.97 -10.18 30.09
N ALA A 287 21.75 -10.49 30.55
CA ALA A 287 21.29 -10.11 31.86
C ALA A 287 22.09 -10.79 32.98
N MET A 288 22.44 -12.06 32.80
CA MET A 288 23.32 -12.80 33.72
C MET A 288 24.71 -12.16 33.82
N ILE A 289 25.35 -11.87 32.68
CA ILE A 289 26.67 -11.23 32.64
C ILE A 289 26.62 -9.84 33.28
N SER A 290 25.60 -9.04 32.96
CA SER A 290 25.41 -7.71 33.55
C SER A 290 25.22 -7.80 35.06
N GLY A 291 24.38 -8.73 35.55
CA GLY A 291 24.21 -9.00 36.97
C GLY A 291 25.48 -9.49 37.67
N GLY A 292 26.31 -10.27 36.96
CA GLY A 292 27.63 -10.69 37.42
C GLY A 292 28.54 -9.51 37.66
N ILE A 293 28.70 -8.64 36.66
CA ILE A 293 29.52 -7.42 36.76
C ILE A 293 29.01 -6.53 37.90
N ILE A 294 27.70 -6.29 37.99
CA ILE A 294 27.10 -5.46 39.04
C ILE A 294 27.33 -6.05 40.43
N SER A 295 27.37 -7.38 40.58
CA SER A 295 27.58 -8.01 41.89
C SER A 295 28.99 -7.79 42.46
N PHE A 296 29.99 -7.56 41.59
CA PHE A 296 31.36 -7.19 41.99
C PHE A 296 31.55 -5.68 42.20
N LEU A 297 30.59 -4.85 41.75
CA LEU A 297 30.62 -3.41 41.98
C LEU A 297 30.12 -3.06 43.39
N PRO A 298 30.46 -1.87 43.92
CA PRO A 298 29.97 -1.41 45.21
C PRO A 298 28.44 -1.53 45.36
N PRO A 299 27.90 -1.78 46.58
CA PRO A 299 26.47 -2.06 46.78
C PRO A 299 25.50 -1.02 46.21
N PHE A 300 25.91 0.25 46.11
CA PHE A 300 25.10 1.31 45.53
C PHE A 300 24.83 1.13 44.01
N PHE A 301 25.56 0.26 43.31
CA PHE A 301 25.28 -0.12 41.92
C PHE A 301 24.15 -1.13 41.77
N GLN A 302 23.79 -1.82 42.86
CA GLN A 302 22.77 -2.87 42.81
C GLN A 302 21.36 -2.28 42.67
N ASP A 303 21.17 -1.04 43.15
CA ASP A 303 19.97 -0.24 42.93
C ASP A 303 20.17 0.82 41.83
N ASN A 304 19.71 0.48 40.63
CA ASN A 304 19.74 1.39 39.48
C ASN A 304 18.86 2.64 39.66
N ALA A 305 17.85 2.64 40.53
CA ALA A 305 17.01 3.81 40.75
C ALA A 305 17.72 4.79 41.70
N GLY A 306 18.19 4.30 42.85
CA GLY A 306 18.96 5.06 43.81
C GLY A 306 20.27 5.63 43.24
N LEU A 307 21.00 4.86 42.43
CA LEU A 307 22.24 5.33 41.82
C LEU A 307 22.06 6.58 40.96
N ARG A 308 20.93 6.69 40.24
CA ARG A 308 20.64 7.88 39.43
C ARG A 308 20.45 9.10 40.30
N THR A 309 19.73 8.97 41.41
CA THR A 309 19.56 10.09 42.34
C THR A 309 20.88 10.51 42.99
N PHE A 310 21.75 9.56 43.37
CA PHE A 310 23.06 9.87 43.93
C PHE A 310 23.99 10.57 42.92
N LEU A 311 24.00 10.10 41.66
CA LEU A 311 24.81 10.70 40.60
C LEU A 311 24.34 12.08 40.17
N VAL A 312 23.05 12.39 40.30
CA VAL A 312 22.52 13.72 39.94
C VAL A 312 22.61 14.69 41.12
N ARG A 313 22.67 14.21 42.36
CA ARG A 313 22.88 15.06 43.56
C ARG A 313 24.34 15.29 43.94
N GLY A 314 25.29 14.57 43.33
CA GLY A 314 26.71 14.79 43.59
C GLY A 314 27.17 14.30 44.96
N GLU A 315 26.40 13.43 45.61
CA GLU A 315 26.69 12.91 46.96
C GLU A 315 27.86 11.90 46.97
N LEU A 316 28.46 11.63 45.80
CA LEU A 316 29.52 10.66 45.60
C LEU A 316 30.88 11.35 45.36
N SER A 317 31.96 10.74 45.86
CA SER A 317 33.32 11.18 45.57
C SER A 317 33.66 11.01 44.09
N GLY A 318 34.57 11.85 43.56
CA GLY A 318 34.88 11.91 42.12
C GLY A 318 35.36 10.59 41.51
N ASP A 319 36.08 9.77 42.29
CA ASP A 319 36.50 8.41 41.92
C ASP A 319 35.30 7.47 41.69
N LYS A 320 34.30 7.54 42.57
CA LYS A 320 33.05 6.75 42.44
C LYS A 320 32.21 7.21 41.26
N ILE A 321 32.19 8.51 40.97
CA ILE A 321 31.50 9.05 39.78
C ILE A 321 32.15 8.56 38.50
N LEU A 322 33.49 8.58 38.42
CA LEU A 322 34.22 8.04 37.27
C LEU A 322 33.96 6.54 37.10
N LEU A 323 34.02 5.77 38.18
CA LEU A 323 33.67 4.34 38.15
C LEU A 323 32.23 4.13 37.67
N ALA A 324 31.29 4.95 38.15
CA ALA A 324 29.90 4.87 37.75
C ALA A 324 29.69 5.20 36.28
N PHE A 325 30.38 6.22 35.76
CA PHE A 325 30.39 6.57 34.34
C PHE A 325 30.88 5.39 33.49
N VAL A 326 32.07 4.86 33.78
CA VAL A 326 32.66 3.75 33.01
C VAL A 326 31.80 2.49 33.08
N ALA A 327 31.33 2.12 34.28
CA ALA A 327 30.47 0.96 34.46
C ALA A 327 29.14 1.11 33.70
N HIS A 328 28.46 2.27 33.82
CA HIS A 328 27.20 2.51 33.10
C HIS A 328 27.39 2.55 31.59
N PHE A 329 28.52 3.11 31.12
CA PHE A 329 28.84 3.18 29.71
C PHE A 329 28.94 1.76 29.11
N ILE A 330 29.71 0.88 29.75
CA ILE A 330 29.91 -0.50 29.29
C ILE A 330 28.63 -1.35 29.47
N LEU A 331 28.02 -1.30 30.65
CA LEU A 331 26.81 -2.08 30.96
C LEU A 331 25.65 -1.71 30.04
N THR A 332 25.48 -0.43 29.68
CA THR A 332 24.42 -0.02 28.76
C THR A 332 24.65 -0.54 27.34
N ILE A 333 25.89 -0.52 26.85
CA ILE A 333 26.23 -1.08 25.52
C ILE A 333 25.96 -2.59 25.51
N LEU A 334 26.37 -3.30 26.58
CA LEU A 334 26.13 -4.73 26.75
C LEU A 334 24.63 -5.03 26.81
N ALA A 335 23.89 -4.33 27.67
CA ALA A 335 22.45 -4.46 27.82
C ALA A 335 21.71 -4.25 26.49
N TYR A 336 22.11 -3.25 25.71
CA TYR A 336 21.46 -2.95 24.42
C TYR A 336 21.66 -4.04 23.38
N SER A 337 22.81 -4.72 23.38
CA SER A 337 23.11 -5.85 22.48
C SER A 337 22.18 -7.07 22.66
N SER A 338 21.43 -7.11 23.76
CA SER A 338 20.43 -8.16 23.97
C SER A 338 19.16 -7.98 23.11
N ASN A 339 18.95 -6.78 22.56
CA ASN A 339 17.69 -6.33 21.97
C ASN A 339 16.51 -6.41 22.96
N ALA A 340 16.79 -6.35 24.27
CA ALA A 340 15.77 -6.33 25.31
C ALA A 340 14.90 -5.07 25.24
N PRO A 341 13.63 -5.16 25.68
CA PRO A 341 12.74 -4.00 25.74
C PRO A 341 13.27 -2.98 26.75
N GLY A 342 13.81 -1.87 26.24
CA GLY A 342 14.42 -0.82 27.06
C GLY A 342 15.00 0.31 26.22
N GLY A 343 14.96 1.51 26.77
CA GLY A 343 15.38 2.75 26.12
C GLY A 343 16.73 3.28 26.59
N LEU A 344 17.34 4.14 25.78
CA LEU A 344 18.65 4.74 26.04
C LEU A 344 18.59 6.12 26.70
N PHE A 345 17.39 6.70 26.85
CA PHE A 345 17.21 8.02 27.43
C PHE A 345 17.76 8.13 28.86
N ALA A 346 17.36 7.23 29.77
CA ALA A 346 17.82 7.33 31.15
C ALA A 346 19.34 7.10 31.29
N PRO A 347 19.95 6.08 30.67
CA PRO A 347 21.40 5.90 30.70
C PRO A 347 22.20 7.10 30.15
N THR A 348 21.76 7.70 29.05
CA THR A 348 22.45 8.85 28.44
C THR A 348 22.38 10.10 29.31
N LEU A 349 21.23 10.37 29.94
CA LEU A 349 21.12 11.44 30.93
C LEU A 349 22.05 11.19 32.13
N VAL A 350 22.11 9.96 32.65
CA VAL A 350 22.96 9.62 33.81
C VAL A 350 24.45 9.76 33.47
N LEU A 351 24.87 9.27 32.31
CA LEU A 351 26.24 9.45 31.82
C LEU A 351 26.60 10.92 31.66
N GLY A 352 25.67 11.72 31.10
CA GLY A 352 25.83 13.15 30.98
C GLY A 352 25.94 13.86 32.33
N SER A 353 25.11 13.48 33.31
CA SER A 353 25.18 13.99 34.68
C SER A 353 26.54 13.72 35.31
N ALA A 354 27.03 12.48 35.21
CA ALA A 354 28.32 12.09 35.77
C ALA A 354 29.48 12.86 35.12
N LEU A 355 29.47 13.01 33.79
CA LEU A 355 30.46 13.81 33.07
C LEU A 355 30.39 15.30 33.47
N GLY A 356 29.19 15.84 33.59
CA GLY A 356 28.95 17.21 34.04
C GLY A 356 29.51 17.44 35.44
N TYR A 357 29.24 16.55 36.40
CA TYR A 357 29.83 16.61 37.74
C TYR A 357 31.36 16.61 37.71
N MET A 358 31.97 15.75 36.88
CA MET A 358 33.43 15.71 36.77
C MET A 358 34.01 17.03 36.26
N VAL A 359 33.38 17.67 35.26
CA VAL A 359 33.81 18.99 34.77
C VAL A 359 33.53 20.08 35.80
N GLY A 360 32.38 20.03 36.48
CA GLY A 360 32.04 20.95 37.56
C GLY A 360 33.03 20.90 38.73
N ASN A 361 33.50 19.73 39.11
CA ASN A 361 34.55 19.58 40.14
C ASN A 361 35.87 20.24 39.72
N VAL A 362 36.22 20.17 38.44
CA VAL A 362 37.42 20.83 37.91
C VAL A 362 37.24 22.35 37.89
N GLU A 363 36.06 22.82 37.52
CA GLU A 363 35.74 24.25 37.51
C GLU A 363 35.75 24.82 38.93
N GLU A 364 35.09 24.18 39.89
CA GLU A 364 35.09 24.59 41.29
C GLU A 364 36.50 24.65 41.89
N LEU A 365 37.38 23.69 41.55
CA LEU A 365 38.78 23.71 41.97
C LEU A 365 39.54 24.93 41.43
N MET A 366 39.17 25.44 40.25
CA MET A 366 39.86 26.56 39.59
C MET A 366 39.26 27.92 39.94
N THR A 367 37.94 28.03 40.07
CA THR A 367 37.22 29.29 40.21
C THR A 367 36.72 29.54 41.64
N ALA A 368 36.62 28.51 42.47
CA ALA A 368 36.03 28.51 43.82
C ALA A 368 34.58 29.02 43.89
N THR A 369 33.89 29.18 42.76
CA THR A 369 32.53 29.72 42.66
C THR A 369 31.54 28.75 42.00
N GLY A 370 32.01 27.57 41.63
CA GLY A 370 31.31 26.60 40.80
C GLY A 370 30.08 25.94 41.43
N SER A 371 29.05 25.72 40.61
CA SER A 371 27.89 24.90 40.96
C SER A 371 27.95 23.56 40.22
N GLN A 372 28.49 22.52 40.87
CA GLN A 372 28.63 21.18 40.30
C GLN A 372 27.29 20.63 39.75
N SER A 373 26.19 20.93 40.44
CA SER A 373 24.83 20.54 40.05
C SER A 373 24.39 21.17 38.73
N THR A 374 24.78 22.42 38.46
CA THR A 374 24.48 23.11 37.20
C THR A 374 25.21 22.46 36.03
N PHE A 375 26.49 22.11 36.20
CA PHE A 375 27.25 21.35 35.20
C PHE A 375 26.70 19.94 34.98
N ALA A 376 26.26 19.25 36.03
CA ALA A 376 25.62 17.96 35.90
C ALA A 376 24.37 18.02 35.02
N LEU A 377 23.49 18.99 35.26
CA LEU A 377 22.28 19.22 34.46
C LEU A 377 22.63 19.60 33.02
N ALA A 378 23.60 20.50 32.81
CA ALA A 378 24.10 20.84 31.47
C ALA A 378 24.65 19.60 30.74
N GLY A 379 25.39 18.75 31.46
CA GLY A 379 25.97 17.50 30.96
C GLY A 379 24.91 16.48 30.58
N MET A 380 23.81 16.36 31.34
CA MET A 380 22.65 15.53 30.99
C MET A 380 22.15 15.88 29.59
N GLY A 381 21.89 17.17 29.34
CA GLY A 381 21.45 17.66 28.04
C GLY A 381 22.51 17.45 26.94
N GLY A 382 23.75 17.81 27.23
CA GLY A 382 24.88 17.70 26.30
C GLY A 382 25.10 16.28 25.80
N PHE A 383 25.21 15.30 26.70
CA PHE A 383 25.45 13.90 26.32
C PHE A 383 24.24 13.28 25.62
N PHE A 384 23.02 13.60 26.07
CA PHE A 384 21.80 13.17 25.39
C PHE A 384 21.72 13.72 23.96
N SER A 385 22.05 15.01 23.77
CA SER A 385 22.12 15.67 22.46
C SER A 385 23.12 14.99 21.52
N ALA A 386 24.32 14.65 22.00
CA ALA A 386 25.34 13.94 21.20
C ALA A 386 24.88 12.58 20.68
N VAL A 387 24.17 11.82 21.53
CA VAL A 387 23.75 10.45 21.20
C VAL A 387 22.49 10.46 20.35
N VAL A 388 21.46 11.22 20.74
CA VAL A 388 20.14 11.17 20.10
C VAL A 388 19.99 12.15 18.94
N ARG A 389 20.74 13.26 18.91
CA ARG A 389 20.66 14.33 17.89
C ARG A 389 19.41 15.19 17.91
N VAL A 390 18.94 15.48 19.12
CA VAL A 390 17.80 16.38 19.39
C VAL A 390 18.16 17.44 20.44
N PRO A 391 18.98 18.44 20.11
CA PRO A 391 19.44 19.45 21.06
C PRO A 391 18.29 20.24 21.70
N VAL A 392 17.24 20.60 20.95
CA VAL A 392 16.14 21.42 21.48
C VAL A 392 15.34 20.62 22.50
N THR A 393 14.97 19.39 22.16
CA THR A 393 14.29 18.45 23.06
C THR A 393 15.15 18.19 24.30
N ALA A 394 16.47 18.03 24.16
CA ALA A 394 17.37 17.81 25.30
C ALA A 394 17.31 18.96 26.32
N ILE A 395 17.37 20.20 25.82
CA ILE A 395 17.28 21.41 26.64
C ILE A 395 15.95 21.45 27.38
N VAL A 396 14.83 21.20 26.67
CA VAL A 396 13.49 21.28 27.26
C VAL A 396 13.22 20.15 28.25
N ILE A 397 13.72 18.92 28.01
CA ILE A 397 13.62 17.83 29.00
C ILE A 397 14.27 18.25 30.32
N VAL A 398 15.51 18.73 30.28
CA VAL A 398 16.24 19.08 31.51
C VAL A 398 15.64 20.32 32.17
N PHE A 399 15.21 21.30 31.38
CA PHE A 399 14.52 22.49 31.88
C PHE A 399 13.20 22.13 32.57
N GLU A 400 12.31 21.37 31.94
CA GLU A 400 10.99 21.01 32.52
C GLU A 400 11.13 20.17 33.81
N LEU A 401 12.16 19.32 33.92
CA LEU A 401 12.41 18.53 35.13
C LEU A 401 12.81 19.38 36.35
N ASN A 402 13.39 20.58 36.13
CA ASN A 402 13.91 21.45 37.19
C ASN A 402 13.12 22.75 37.34
N ALA A 403 12.40 23.19 36.31
CA ALA A 403 11.65 24.45 36.23
C ALA A 403 12.48 25.71 36.56
N ASN A 404 13.79 25.71 36.25
CA ASN A 404 14.70 26.82 36.50
C ASN A 404 15.26 27.41 35.20
N PHE A 405 14.94 28.68 34.93
CA PHE A 405 15.38 29.39 33.74
C PHE A 405 16.89 29.65 33.68
N ASN A 406 17.60 29.67 34.81
CA ASN A 406 19.06 29.85 34.83
C ASN A 406 19.80 28.69 34.15
N LEU A 407 19.16 27.53 33.97
CA LEU A 407 19.75 26.37 33.28
C LEU A 407 19.74 26.50 31.76
N VAL A 408 18.88 27.35 31.20
CA VAL A 408 18.62 27.37 29.76
C VAL A 408 19.89 27.75 28.98
N LEU A 409 20.62 28.79 29.41
CA LEU A 409 21.86 29.21 28.76
C LEU A 409 22.98 28.16 28.83
N PRO A 410 23.35 27.61 30.01
CA PRO A 410 24.28 26.49 30.12
C PRO A 410 23.92 25.30 29.20
N LEU A 411 22.64 24.93 29.18
CA LEU A 411 22.14 23.83 28.35
C LEU A 411 22.28 24.15 26.87
N MET A 412 21.91 25.35 26.43
CA MET A 412 22.03 25.77 25.02
C MET A 412 23.47 25.68 24.52
N VAL A 413 24.43 26.24 25.27
CA VAL A 413 25.85 26.21 24.90
C VAL A 413 26.36 24.77 24.85
N THR A 414 26.13 24.01 25.93
CA THR A 414 26.63 22.64 26.06
C THR A 414 26.01 21.72 24.99
N CYS A 415 24.69 21.78 24.77
CA CYS A 415 23.99 20.96 23.78
C CYS A 415 24.37 21.30 22.34
N ALA A 416 24.54 22.59 22.02
CA ALA A 416 24.92 23.03 20.68
C ALA A 416 26.34 22.58 20.33
N VAL A 417 27.30 22.79 21.23
CA VAL A 417 28.70 22.36 21.03
C VAL A 417 28.78 20.84 20.95
N SER A 418 28.10 20.14 21.86
CA SER A 418 28.05 18.68 21.87
C SER A 418 27.46 18.11 20.58
N TYR A 419 26.40 18.73 20.04
CA TYR A 419 25.82 18.37 18.75
C TYR A 419 26.83 18.54 17.60
N VAL A 420 27.45 19.71 17.48
CA VAL A 420 28.43 20.01 16.41
C VAL A 420 29.61 19.05 16.45
N VAL A 421 30.19 18.85 17.64
CA VAL A 421 31.34 17.93 17.82
C VAL A 421 30.94 16.51 17.50
N ALA A 422 29.79 16.04 17.98
CA ALA A 422 29.37 14.69 17.68
C ALA A 422 29.10 14.53 16.16
N GLU A 423 28.60 15.56 15.47
CA GLU A 423 28.20 15.50 14.04
C GLU A 423 29.43 15.35 13.14
N SER A 424 30.57 15.93 13.53
CA SER A 424 31.82 15.74 12.80
C SER A 424 32.36 14.30 12.85
N PHE A 425 32.02 13.52 13.89
CA PHE A 425 32.44 12.10 13.97
C PHE A 425 31.52 11.14 13.23
N SER A 426 30.21 11.39 13.27
CA SER A 426 29.22 10.46 12.71
C SER A 426 27.89 11.15 12.43
N ARG A 427 27.57 11.28 11.14
CA ARG A 427 26.36 11.97 10.66
C ARG A 427 25.07 11.22 10.99
N GLY A 428 24.02 11.97 11.31
CA GLY A 428 22.66 11.45 11.51
C GLY A 428 22.39 10.90 12.93
N SER A 429 21.10 10.74 13.24
CA SER A 429 20.64 10.32 14.57
C SER A 429 20.93 8.84 14.84
N LEU A 430 21.07 8.47 16.13
CA LEU A 430 21.23 7.07 16.51
C LEU A 430 20.09 6.21 15.96
N TYR A 431 18.84 6.67 16.06
CA TYR A 431 17.67 5.90 15.62
C TYR A 431 17.62 5.74 14.10
N GLU A 432 18.06 6.74 13.35
CA GLU A 432 18.19 6.66 11.89
C GLU A 432 19.25 5.63 11.48
N GLN A 433 20.43 5.65 12.11
CA GLN A 433 21.49 4.66 11.85
C GLN A 433 21.06 3.24 12.22
N MET A 434 20.29 3.09 13.30
CA MET A 434 19.70 1.81 13.69
C MET A 434 18.66 1.29 12.68
N LEU A 435 17.87 2.17 12.05
CA LEU A 435 16.95 1.80 10.99
C LEU A 435 17.70 1.37 9.73
N LYS A 436 18.73 2.13 9.33
CA LYS A 436 19.63 1.78 8.21
C LYS A 436 20.28 0.41 8.42
N ALA A 437 20.73 0.11 9.64
CA ALA A 437 21.28 -1.21 9.99
C ALA A 437 20.28 -2.37 9.87
N ARG A 438 18.97 -2.09 9.86
CA ARG A 438 17.89 -3.05 9.62
C ARG A 438 17.39 -3.06 8.16
N GLY A 439 18.05 -2.32 7.26
CA GLY A 439 17.64 -2.18 5.87
C GLY A 439 16.45 -1.25 5.66
N ILE A 440 16.06 -0.47 6.66
CA ILE A 440 15.00 0.54 6.58
C ILE A 440 15.65 1.89 6.32
N TYR A 441 15.47 2.42 5.12
CA TYR A 441 16.00 3.72 4.73
C TYR A 441 14.88 4.75 4.83
N VAL A 442 14.92 5.55 5.90
CA VAL A 442 14.06 6.73 6.02
C VAL A 442 14.79 7.87 5.32
N ASN A 443 14.22 8.37 4.22
CA ASN A 443 14.79 9.51 3.51
C ASN A 443 14.47 10.79 4.29
N ASP A 444 15.50 11.60 4.53
CA ASP A 444 15.46 12.85 5.30
C ASP A 444 15.08 14.07 4.46
N THR A 445 15.12 13.95 3.14
CA THR A 445 14.29 14.82 2.30
C THR A 445 12.85 14.58 2.74
N PRO A 446 12.00 15.60 2.98
CA PRO A 446 10.58 15.38 2.83
C PRO A 446 10.47 14.72 1.48
N THR A 447 10.23 13.40 1.45
CA THR A 447 10.06 12.67 0.19
C THR A 447 9.09 13.54 -0.57
N THR A 448 9.56 14.05 -1.70
CA THR A 448 8.78 14.79 -2.69
C THR A 448 7.37 14.27 -2.56
N GLN A 449 6.52 15.14 -2.01
CA GLN A 449 5.38 14.78 -1.17
C GLN A 449 4.67 13.54 -1.71
N ASP A 450 4.35 12.59 -0.81
CA ASP A 450 3.55 11.40 -1.13
C ASP A 450 2.53 11.79 -2.21
N PHE A 451 2.68 11.27 -3.43
CA PHE A 451 1.90 11.67 -4.59
C PHE A 451 0.40 11.70 -4.29
N LEU A 452 -0.04 10.71 -3.50
CA LEU A 452 -1.40 10.54 -3.02
C LEU A 452 -1.86 11.63 -2.01
N SER A 453 -0.94 12.36 -1.41
CA SER A 453 -1.17 13.47 -0.46
C SER A 453 -1.01 14.87 -1.06
N GLN A 454 -0.57 15.00 -2.31
CA GLN A 454 -0.61 16.28 -3.04
C GLN A 454 -1.88 16.41 -3.89
N LEU A 455 -2.30 15.31 -4.51
CA LEU A 455 -3.46 15.30 -5.36
C LEU A 455 -4.74 15.19 -4.53
N THR A 456 -5.69 16.01 -4.89
CA THR A 456 -7.03 16.02 -4.34
C THR A 456 -7.97 15.15 -5.15
N ALA A 457 -9.14 14.88 -4.61
CA ALA A 457 -10.22 14.23 -5.31
C ALA A 457 -10.57 14.99 -6.60
N ALA A 458 -10.55 16.32 -6.58
CA ALA A 458 -10.81 17.17 -7.74
C ALA A 458 -9.84 16.94 -8.90
N ASP A 459 -8.57 16.68 -8.62
CA ASP A 459 -7.53 16.49 -9.64
C ASP A 459 -7.67 15.17 -10.41
N VAL A 460 -8.32 14.17 -9.79
CA VAL A 460 -8.40 12.80 -10.32
C VAL A 460 -9.82 12.41 -10.75
N MET A 461 -10.85 13.01 -10.14
CA MET A 461 -12.24 12.65 -10.37
C MET A 461 -12.68 12.82 -11.82
N LYS A 462 -13.67 12.01 -12.21
CA LYS A 462 -14.45 12.25 -13.42
C LYS A 462 -15.63 13.13 -13.06
N SER A 463 -15.64 14.34 -13.61
CA SER A 463 -16.69 15.35 -13.39
C SER A 463 -17.94 15.13 -14.25
N GLN A 464 -17.80 14.48 -15.41
CA GLN A 464 -18.96 13.98 -16.16
C GLN A 464 -19.37 12.61 -15.61
N VAL A 465 -20.44 12.60 -14.81
CA VAL A 465 -20.95 11.40 -14.16
C VAL A 465 -22.33 11.08 -14.71
N GLU A 466 -22.50 9.86 -15.22
CA GLU A 466 -23.83 9.33 -15.54
C GLU A 466 -24.59 9.05 -14.23
N THR A 467 -25.77 9.63 -14.09
CA THR A 467 -26.61 9.53 -12.89
C THR A 467 -28.00 9.04 -13.20
N LEU A 468 -28.64 8.39 -12.24
CA LEU A 468 -30.01 7.91 -12.36
C LEU A 468 -30.98 8.71 -11.49
N PRO A 469 -32.16 9.11 -11.99
CA PRO A 469 -33.24 9.65 -11.16
C PRO A 469 -33.74 8.64 -10.14
N SER A 470 -34.03 9.11 -8.92
CA SER A 470 -34.49 8.26 -7.81
C SER A 470 -35.86 7.62 -7.99
N ASP A 471 -36.67 8.15 -8.91
CA ASP A 471 -38.03 7.75 -9.24
C ASP A 471 -38.12 6.68 -10.34
N LEU A 472 -37.01 6.33 -11.00
CA LEU A 472 -36.96 5.23 -11.97
C LEU A 472 -37.39 3.90 -11.34
N ILE A 473 -38.07 3.06 -12.11
CA ILE A 473 -38.43 1.69 -11.71
C ILE A 473 -37.32 0.69 -12.05
N LEU A 474 -37.34 -0.47 -11.40
CA LEU A 474 -36.31 -1.51 -11.54
C LEU A 474 -36.04 -1.90 -13.01
N ASP A 475 -37.09 -2.04 -13.83
CA ASP A 475 -36.93 -2.39 -15.24
C ASP A 475 -36.22 -1.29 -16.05
N GLU A 476 -36.56 -0.02 -15.81
CA GLU A 476 -35.90 1.13 -16.43
C GLU A 476 -34.46 1.27 -15.95
N VAL A 477 -34.17 0.95 -14.69
CA VAL A 477 -32.80 0.92 -14.15
C VAL A 477 -31.99 -0.19 -14.82
N ILE A 478 -32.54 -1.39 -14.97
CA ILE A 478 -31.87 -2.49 -15.69
C ILE A 478 -31.57 -2.09 -17.13
N GLN A 479 -32.52 -1.44 -17.81
CA GLN A 479 -32.33 -0.94 -19.17
C GLN A 479 -31.28 0.19 -19.25
N ALA A 480 -31.31 1.14 -18.33
CA ALA A 480 -30.31 2.21 -18.28
C ALA A 480 -28.89 1.65 -17.99
N MET A 481 -28.80 0.64 -17.12
CA MET A 481 -27.54 -0.03 -16.80
C MET A 481 -27.02 -0.93 -17.92
N SER A 482 -27.88 -1.49 -18.78
CA SER A 482 -27.45 -2.30 -19.93
C SER A 482 -26.91 -1.44 -21.08
N LEU A 483 -27.41 -0.22 -21.23
CA LEU A 483 -26.96 0.74 -22.24
C LEU A 483 -25.63 1.44 -21.87
N SER A 484 -25.24 1.42 -20.60
CA SER A 484 -24.05 2.13 -20.10
C SER A 484 -22.89 1.18 -19.82
N SER A 485 -21.66 1.70 -19.95
CA SER A 485 -20.43 0.96 -19.65
C SER A 485 -20.12 0.87 -18.15
N HIS A 486 -20.89 1.56 -17.31
CA HIS A 486 -20.65 1.67 -15.87
C HIS A 486 -21.41 0.61 -15.06
N ARG A 487 -20.75 0.04 -14.05
CA ARG A 487 -21.32 -1.01 -13.17
C ARG A 487 -22.03 -0.46 -11.94
N GLY A 488 -22.36 0.83 -11.95
CA GLY A 488 -23.16 1.48 -10.93
C GLY A 488 -23.11 2.99 -10.98
N PHE A 489 -24.19 3.59 -10.50
CA PHE A 489 -24.60 4.95 -10.81
C PHE A 489 -24.98 5.67 -9.52
N PRO A 490 -24.54 6.92 -9.35
CA PRO A 490 -25.10 7.80 -8.33
C PRO A 490 -26.58 8.06 -8.63
N VAL A 491 -27.40 8.00 -7.59
CA VAL A 491 -28.84 8.24 -7.66
C VAL A 491 -29.12 9.67 -7.21
N MET A 492 -29.80 10.42 -8.05
CA MET A 492 -30.03 11.85 -7.88
C MET A 492 -31.51 12.14 -7.66
N GLU A 493 -31.80 13.08 -6.77
CA GLU A 493 -33.14 13.64 -6.56
C GLU A 493 -33.00 15.16 -6.38
N GLN A 494 -33.73 15.95 -7.18
CA GLN A 494 -33.69 17.43 -7.11
C GLN A 494 -32.25 18.01 -7.13
N GLY A 495 -31.36 17.42 -7.93
CA GLY A 495 -29.96 17.85 -8.06
C GLY A 495 -29.05 17.46 -6.89
N LYS A 496 -29.53 16.65 -5.94
CA LYS A 496 -28.76 16.15 -4.79
C LYS A 496 -28.51 14.65 -4.89
N LEU A 497 -27.38 14.21 -4.38
CA LEU A 497 -27.04 12.80 -4.25
C LEU A 497 -27.85 12.18 -3.10
N VAL A 498 -28.71 11.20 -3.41
CA VAL A 498 -29.56 10.50 -2.42
C VAL A 498 -29.18 9.04 -2.23
N GLY A 499 -28.51 8.43 -3.21
CA GLY A 499 -28.14 7.01 -3.18
C GLY A 499 -27.05 6.65 -4.17
N ILE A 500 -26.65 5.39 -4.15
CA ILE A 500 -25.89 4.77 -5.24
C ILE A 500 -26.51 3.41 -5.54
N VAL A 501 -26.57 3.04 -6.81
CA VAL A 501 -27.03 1.73 -7.24
C VAL A 501 -25.94 1.03 -8.02
N THR A 502 -25.71 -0.25 -7.73
CA THR A 502 -24.70 -1.07 -8.38
C THR A 502 -25.31 -2.31 -9.02
N GLN A 503 -24.58 -2.97 -9.91
CA GLN A 503 -25.04 -4.24 -10.48
C GLN A 503 -25.31 -5.29 -9.40
N THR A 504 -24.57 -5.24 -8.29
CA THR A 504 -24.79 -6.14 -7.15
C THR A 504 -26.11 -5.83 -6.45
N ASP A 505 -26.48 -4.56 -6.32
CA ASP A 505 -27.76 -4.16 -5.72
C ASP A 505 -28.94 -4.61 -6.60
N VAL A 506 -28.82 -4.44 -7.92
CA VAL A 506 -29.82 -4.94 -8.89
C VAL A 506 -29.92 -6.47 -8.86
N ALA A 507 -28.79 -7.18 -8.79
CA ALA A 507 -28.78 -8.65 -8.69
C ALA A 507 -29.43 -9.15 -7.38
N ASN A 508 -29.20 -8.46 -6.26
CA ASN A 508 -29.86 -8.76 -4.98
C ASN A 508 -31.36 -8.43 -5.01
N SER A 509 -31.78 -7.56 -5.93
CA SER A 509 -33.15 -7.10 -6.14
C SER A 509 -33.95 -7.98 -7.10
N ALA A 510 -33.38 -9.06 -7.63
CA ALA A 510 -34.03 -9.95 -8.60
C ALA A 510 -35.33 -10.63 -8.11
N LYS A 511 -35.65 -10.52 -6.82
CA LYS A 511 -36.91 -11.02 -6.23
C LYS A 511 -38.01 -9.95 -6.14
N LEU A 512 -37.69 -8.69 -6.44
CA LEU A 512 -38.61 -7.57 -6.38
C LEU A 512 -39.38 -7.45 -7.70
N SER A 513 -40.55 -6.81 -7.68
CA SER A 513 -41.33 -6.53 -8.88
C SER A 513 -40.61 -5.53 -9.78
N GLY A 514 -40.75 -5.62 -11.11
CA GLY A 514 -40.14 -4.70 -12.07
C GLY A 514 -40.58 -3.23 -11.88
N GLU A 515 -41.73 -3.02 -11.25
CA GLU A 515 -42.28 -1.69 -10.90
C GLU A 515 -41.70 -1.11 -9.59
N THR A 516 -40.79 -1.82 -8.92
CA THR A 516 -40.22 -1.35 -7.65
C THR A 516 -39.37 -0.10 -7.91
N PRO A 517 -39.61 1.03 -7.22
CA PRO A 517 -38.86 2.26 -7.44
C PRO A 517 -37.43 2.15 -6.89
N LEU A 518 -36.47 2.80 -7.57
CA LEU A 518 -35.04 2.77 -7.27
C LEU A 518 -34.71 3.12 -5.81
N LYS A 519 -35.45 4.04 -5.19
CA LYS A 519 -35.29 4.39 -3.77
C LYS A 519 -35.38 3.21 -2.81
N GLN A 520 -36.10 2.14 -3.16
CA GLN A 520 -36.31 1.00 -2.27
C GLN A 520 -35.15 -0.01 -2.30
N PHE A 521 -34.32 0.01 -3.35
CA PHE A 521 -33.24 -0.97 -3.51
C PHE A 521 -31.85 -0.35 -3.78
N MET A 522 -31.75 0.97 -3.93
CA MET A 522 -30.45 1.67 -3.91
C MET A 522 -29.80 1.57 -2.53
N THR A 523 -28.47 1.71 -2.47
CA THR A 523 -27.77 1.96 -1.21
C THR A 523 -27.98 3.43 -0.82
N PRO A 524 -28.74 3.74 0.25
CA PRO A 524 -29.00 5.11 0.65
C PRO A 524 -27.77 5.72 1.34
N ARG A 525 -27.59 7.03 1.20
CA ARG A 525 -26.49 7.79 1.84
C ARG A 525 -25.10 7.17 1.56
N PRO A 526 -24.67 7.13 0.28
CA PRO A 526 -23.37 6.58 -0.08
C PRO A 526 -22.25 7.36 0.61
N ILE A 527 -21.15 6.67 0.93
CA ILE A 527 -19.93 7.32 1.41
C ILE A 527 -19.38 8.18 0.27
N SER A 528 -19.30 9.50 0.48
CA SER A 528 -18.73 10.47 -0.46
C SER A 528 -17.53 11.19 0.15
N VAL A 529 -16.79 11.91 -0.69
CA VAL A 529 -15.66 12.78 -0.30
C VAL A 529 -15.85 14.18 -0.87
N GLU A 530 -15.26 15.18 -0.23
CA GLU A 530 -15.20 16.53 -0.77
C GLU A 530 -14.13 16.65 -1.87
N PRO A 531 -14.22 17.62 -2.79
CA PRO A 531 -13.27 17.76 -3.90
C PRO A 531 -11.84 18.02 -3.46
N ASP A 532 -11.64 18.68 -2.33
CA ASP A 532 -10.35 18.98 -1.72
C ASP A 532 -9.77 17.81 -0.90
N ALA A 533 -10.51 16.72 -0.73
CA ALA A 533 -10.03 15.55 0.00
C ALA A 533 -8.83 14.91 -0.70
N PHE A 534 -7.78 14.58 0.05
CA PHE A 534 -6.57 13.97 -0.52
C PHE A 534 -6.83 12.57 -1.09
N LEU A 535 -6.11 12.21 -2.16
CA LEU A 535 -6.24 10.90 -2.81
C LEU A 535 -5.89 9.74 -1.87
N SER A 536 -5.02 9.96 -0.88
CA SER A 536 -4.72 9.03 0.21
C SER A 536 -5.98 8.64 1.00
N ASP A 537 -6.87 9.59 1.18
CA ASP A 537 -8.10 9.42 1.97
C ASP A 537 -9.13 8.70 1.12
N VAL A 538 -9.22 9.04 -0.16
CA VAL A 538 -10.04 8.33 -1.15
C VAL A 538 -9.63 6.85 -1.25
N LEU A 539 -8.33 6.55 -1.40
CA LEU A 539 -7.81 5.18 -1.45
C LEU A 539 -8.07 4.41 -0.15
N TYR A 540 -7.90 5.08 0.99
CA TYR A 540 -8.19 4.50 2.28
C TYR A 540 -9.65 4.07 2.39
N LEU A 541 -10.58 4.96 2.03
CA LEU A 541 -12.02 4.66 2.06
C LEU A 541 -12.39 3.54 1.09
N LEU A 542 -11.85 3.56 -0.13
CA LEU A 542 -12.04 2.49 -1.12
C LEU A 542 -11.60 1.13 -0.56
N ASN A 543 -10.41 1.04 0.07
CA ASN A 543 -9.88 -0.19 0.63
C ASN A 543 -10.60 -0.64 1.92
N ARG A 544 -10.82 0.28 2.86
CA ARG A 544 -11.38 -0.02 4.19
C ARG A 544 -12.80 -0.56 4.09
N TYR A 545 -13.62 0.07 3.24
CA TYR A 545 -15.02 -0.29 3.04
C TYR A 545 -15.23 -1.23 1.85
N GLN A 546 -14.15 -1.67 1.20
CA GLN A 546 -14.19 -2.51 0.00
C GLN A 546 -15.11 -1.95 -1.10
N LEU A 547 -15.08 -0.62 -1.25
CA LEU A 547 -15.83 0.09 -2.28
C LEU A 547 -15.05 0.08 -3.59
N SER A 548 -15.82 -0.01 -4.69
CA SER A 548 -15.29 0.07 -6.05
C SER A 548 -15.20 1.50 -6.57
N ARG A 549 -16.01 2.40 -6.03
CA ARG A 549 -16.15 3.79 -6.47
C ARG A 549 -16.64 4.68 -5.33
N LEU A 550 -16.34 5.96 -5.42
CA LEU A 550 -16.64 6.96 -4.40
C LEU A 550 -17.16 8.23 -5.08
N PRO A 551 -18.42 8.64 -4.83
CA PRO A 551 -18.92 9.94 -5.27
C PRO A 551 -18.13 11.09 -4.64
N VAL A 552 -17.87 12.13 -5.42
CA VAL A 552 -17.30 13.39 -4.96
C VAL A 552 -18.41 14.42 -4.91
N THR A 553 -18.60 15.04 -3.75
CA THR A 553 -19.74 15.92 -3.47
C THR A 553 -19.30 17.22 -2.82
N GLU A 554 -19.85 18.35 -3.28
CA GLU A 554 -19.82 19.62 -2.54
C GLU A 554 -21.13 19.72 -1.75
N GLY A 555 -21.07 19.48 -0.43
CA GLY A 555 -22.26 19.28 0.39
C GLY A 555 -23.05 18.06 -0.09
N ASN A 556 -24.24 18.29 -0.67
CA ASN A 556 -25.07 17.21 -1.23
C ASN A 556 -25.11 17.21 -2.78
N LYS A 557 -24.38 18.12 -3.43
CA LYS A 557 -24.34 18.20 -4.90
C LYS A 557 -23.22 17.30 -5.42
N LEU A 558 -23.56 16.41 -6.35
CA LEU A 558 -22.57 15.57 -7.02
C LEU A 558 -21.73 16.43 -7.98
N VAL A 559 -20.42 16.38 -7.82
CA VAL A 559 -19.46 17.11 -8.67
C VAL A 559 -18.48 16.18 -9.38
N GLY A 560 -18.37 14.93 -8.95
CA GLY A 560 -17.61 13.91 -9.67
C GLY A 560 -17.73 12.52 -9.08
N ILE A 561 -16.98 11.58 -9.64
CA ILE A 561 -16.82 10.22 -9.11
C ILE A 561 -15.37 9.77 -9.27
N ILE A 562 -14.84 9.04 -8.28
CA ILE A 562 -13.49 8.47 -8.32
C ILE A 562 -13.57 6.96 -8.17
N THR A 563 -12.80 6.23 -8.97
CA THR A 563 -12.63 4.78 -8.85
C THR A 563 -11.17 4.43 -8.52
N ARG A 564 -10.95 3.20 -8.04
CA ARG A 564 -9.58 2.68 -7.84
C ARG A 564 -8.74 2.74 -9.12
N THR A 565 -9.38 2.51 -10.27
CA THR A 565 -8.73 2.54 -11.58
C THR A 565 -8.23 3.94 -11.93
N ASP A 566 -9.00 4.98 -11.59
CA ASP A 566 -8.59 6.37 -11.82
C ASP A 566 -7.31 6.69 -11.03
N ILE A 567 -7.25 6.25 -9.77
CA ILE A 567 -6.09 6.48 -8.90
C ILE A 567 -4.87 5.72 -9.40
N ILE A 568 -5.01 4.43 -9.71
CA ILE A 568 -3.93 3.60 -10.26
C ILE A 568 -3.41 4.18 -11.57
N ARG A 569 -4.29 4.75 -12.40
CA ARG A 569 -3.88 5.37 -13.66
C ARG A 569 -3.00 6.60 -13.43
N VAL A 570 -3.35 7.47 -12.48
CA VAL A 570 -2.52 8.64 -12.20
C VAL A 570 -1.20 8.23 -11.53
N GLU A 571 -1.21 7.23 -10.64
CA GLU A 571 -0.01 6.67 -10.01
C GLU A 571 0.95 6.05 -11.04
N ALA A 572 0.41 5.26 -11.97
CA ALA A 572 1.19 4.65 -13.05
C ALA A 572 1.81 5.70 -13.99
N ASN A 573 1.11 6.79 -14.27
CA ASN A 573 1.62 7.88 -15.11
C ASN A 573 2.78 8.64 -14.46
N GLN A 574 2.79 8.78 -13.12
CA GLN A 574 3.89 9.42 -12.40
C GLN A 574 5.09 8.51 -12.16
N LEU A 575 4.86 7.22 -11.86
CA LEU A 575 5.95 6.24 -11.71
C LEU A 575 6.74 6.04 -13.01
N GLU A 576 6.15 6.37 -14.16
CA GLU A 576 6.82 6.41 -15.46
C GLU A 576 7.69 7.68 -15.68
N GLY A 577 7.77 8.59 -14.70
CA GLY A 577 8.72 9.72 -14.70
C GLY A 577 8.33 10.91 -15.58
N SER A 578 7.05 11.30 -15.59
CA SER A 578 6.57 12.48 -16.33
C SER A 578 6.54 13.74 -15.46
N ASP A 579 7.67 14.44 -15.41
CA ASP A 579 7.75 15.81 -14.87
C ASP A 579 7.35 16.86 -15.92
N SER A 580 6.32 16.56 -16.71
CA SER A 580 5.79 17.47 -17.73
C SER A 580 4.28 17.61 -17.53
N THR A 581 3.91 18.78 -17.00
CA THR A 581 2.71 19.57 -17.27
C THR A 581 1.51 18.89 -17.91
N LEU A 582 0.34 19.15 -17.31
CA LEU A 582 -1.06 18.89 -17.66
C LEU A 582 -1.52 19.20 -19.10
N ASP A 583 -0.70 18.95 -20.12
CA ASP A 583 -1.14 18.90 -21.51
C ASP A 583 -1.21 17.45 -21.98
N GLU A 584 -2.34 17.14 -22.60
CA GLU A 584 -2.65 15.86 -23.23
C GLU A 584 -1.44 15.30 -24.01
N ALA A 585 -0.71 14.36 -23.42
CA ALA A 585 0.33 13.64 -24.14
C ALA A 585 -0.34 12.73 -25.18
N ILE A 586 -0.48 13.26 -26.39
CA ILE A 586 -0.70 12.50 -27.62
C ILE A 586 0.40 11.43 -27.63
N PRO A 587 0.06 10.12 -27.61
CA PRO A 587 1.08 9.08 -27.69
C PRO A 587 1.90 9.31 -28.96
N GLU A 588 3.23 9.39 -28.85
CA GLU A 588 4.09 9.53 -30.03
C GLU A 588 3.73 8.45 -31.06
N PRO A 589 3.48 8.82 -32.33
CA PRO A 589 2.98 7.89 -33.33
C PRO A 589 4.00 6.79 -33.60
N SER A 590 3.51 5.59 -33.90
CA SER A 590 4.38 4.46 -34.21
C SER A 590 5.13 4.64 -35.55
N TYR A 591 6.36 4.13 -35.64
CA TYR A 591 7.30 4.38 -36.73
C TYR A 591 7.46 3.18 -37.66
N ILE A 592 7.46 3.37 -38.98
CA ILE A 592 7.64 2.29 -39.97
C ILE A 592 9.13 2.07 -40.22
N ALA A 593 9.67 0.93 -39.79
CA ALA A 593 11.08 0.60 -39.97
C ALA A 593 11.39 -0.18 -41.26
N TYR A 594 10.40 -0.86 -41.83
CA TYR A 594 10.51 -1.59 -43.09
C TYR A 594 9.15 -1.64 -43.76
N GLN A 595 9.10 -1.52 -45.09
CA GLN A 595 7.87 -1.74 -45.85
C GLN A 595 8.16 -2.22 -47.28
N THR A 596 7.24 -3.00 -47.82
CA THR A 596 7.15 -3.36 -49.24
C THR A 596 5.72 -3.16 -49.73
N ARG A 597 5.57 -2.82 -51.02
CA ARG A 597 4.27 -2.52 -51.63
C ARG A 597 4.11 -3.32 -52.91
N ALA A 598 2.93 -3.93 -53.07
CA ALA A 598 2.50 -4.56 -54.32
C ALA A 598 1.64 -3.58 -55.15
N PRO A 599 1.38 -3.86 -56.44
CA PRO A 599 0.47 -3.04 -57.25
C PRO A 599 -0.90 -2.94 -56.59
N ALA A 600 -1.42 -1.72 -56.45
CA ALA A 600 -2.73 -1.47 -55.87
C ALA A 600 -3.83 -1.78 -56.89
N ILE A 601 -4.87 -2.51 -56.46
CA ILE A 601 -6.07 -2.87 -57.22
C ILE A 601 -7.29 -2.05 -56.78
N GLY A 602 -7.23 -1.40 -55.61
CA GLY A 602 -8.16 -0.33 -55.21
C GLY A 602 -9.54 -0.75 -54.67
N GLN A 603 -9.77 -2.04 -54.38
CA GLN A 603 -11.07 -2.56 -53.93
C GLN A 603 -11.22 -2.66 -52.40
N GLY A 604 -10.09 -2.72 -51.66
CA GLY A 604 -10.07 -2.83 -50.21
C GLY A 604 -8.79 -3.51 -49.69
N ARG A 605 -8.57 -3.43 -48.37
CA ARG A 605 -7.39 -4.02 -47.71
C ARG A 605 -7.75 -4.82 -46.47
N ILE A 606 -7.18 -6.02 -46.38
CA ILE A 606 -7.28 -6.90 -45.22
C ILE A 606 -5.95 -6.89 -44.47
N LEU A 607 -5.97 -6.52 -43.19
CA LEU A 607 -4.79 -6.50 -42.32
C LEU A 607 -4.60 -7.85 -41.62
N LEU A 608 -3.38 -8.37 -41.71
CA LEU A 608 -2.92 -9.58 -41.03
C LEU A 608 -1.76 -9.23 -40.07
N PRO A 609 -2.01 -9.08 -38.76
CA PRO A 609 -0.95 -8.92 -37.77
C PRO A 609 -0.25 -10.28 -37.52
N LEU A 610 0.99 -10.41 -38.00
CA LEU A 610 1.76 -11.66 -37.95
C LEU A 610 2.73 -11.63 -36.76
N VAL A 611 2.33 -12.29 -35.67
CA VAL A 611 3.13 -12.37 -34.43
C VAL A 611 3.87 -13.70 -34.32
N ASN A 612 3.23 -14.80 -34.70
CA ASN A 612 3.76 -16.15 -34.56
C ASN A 612 4.15 -16.73 -35.94
N PRO A 613 5.44 -17.07 -36.18
CA PRO A 613 5.89 -17.64 -37.45
C PRO A 613 5.26 -19.00 -37.80
N GLU A 614 4.88 -19.79 -36.79
CA GLU A 614 4.32 -21.13 -36.98
C GLU A 614 2.93 -21.07 -37.61
N THR A 615 2.06 -20.22 -37.07
CA THR A 615 0.66 -20.05 -37.49
C THR A 615 0.44 -18.96 -38.54
N ALA A 616 1.48 -18.18 -38.86
CA ALA A 616 1.39 -17.09 -39.85
C ALA A 616 0.93 -17.58 -41.23
N THR A 617 1.34 -18.79 -41.64
CA THR A 617 0.94 -19.37 -42.93
C THR A 617 -0.56 -19.67 -42.94
N ASP A 618 -1.11 -20.15 -41.83
CA ASP A 618 -2.52 -20.49 -41.68
C ASP A 618 -3.39 -19.24 -41.66
N LEU A 619 -2.96 -18.22 -40.91
CA LEU A 619 -3.63 -16.93 -40.88
C LEU A 619 -3.62 -16.27 -42.27
N PHE A 620 -2.51 -16.42 -43.01
CA PHE A 620 -2.41 -15.96 -44.39
C PHE A 620 -3.36 -16.69 -45.32
N GLN A 621 -3.51 -18.02 -45.21
CA GLN A 621 -4.48 -18.79 -46.02
C GLN A 621 -5.91 -18.31 -45.80
N ILE A 622 -6.30 -18.04 -44.56
CA ILE A 622 -7.63 -17.49 -44.23
C ILE A 622 -7.79 -16.09 -44.84
N GLY A 623 -6.80 -15.21 -44.63
CA GLY A 623 -6.83 -13.86 -45.19
C GLY A 623 -6.89 -13.86 -46.72
N ALA A 624 -6.10 -14.70 -47.36
CA ALA A 624 -6.04 -14.86 -48.80
C ALA A 624 -7.34 -15.41 -49.40
N ALA A 625 -8.00 -16.35 -48.72
CA ALA A 625 -9.29 -16.87 -49.15
C ALA A 625 -10.39 -15.79 -49.15
N ILE A 626 -10.42 -14.96 -48.10
CA ILE A 626 -11.34 -13.81 -48.04
C ILE A 626 -10.97 -12.77 -49.09
N ALA A 627 -9.68 -12.47 -49.24
CA ALA A 627 -9.18 -11.49 -50.20
C ALA A 627 -9.52 -11.89 -51.64
N HIS A 628 -9.33 -13.16 -52.00
CA HIS A 628 -9.66 -13.67 -53.33
C HIS A 628 -11.16 -13.58 -53.63
N GLN A 629 -12.02 -13.84 -52.65
CA GLN A 629 -13.47 -13.72 -52.83
C GLN A 629 -13.92 -12.26 -53.00
N GLN A 630 -13.30 -11.34 -52.26
CA GLN A 630 -13.69 -9.92 -52.22
C GLN A 630 -12.84 -9.02 -53.12
N ASN A 631 -11.90 -9.60 -53.89
CA ASN A 631 -10.89 -8.90 -54.69
C ASN A 631 -10.04 -7.89 -53.90
N ASP A 632 -9.68 -8.20 -52.66
CA ASP A 632 -8.90 -7.32 -51.78
C ASP A 632 -7.38 -7.54 -51.86
N GLU A 633 -6.65 -6.54 -51.37
CA GLU A 633 -5.23 -6.61 -51.09
C GLU A 633 -4.97 -7.09 -49.66
N LEU A 634 -3.84 -7.77 -49.45
CA LEU A 634 -3.38 -8.15 -48.11
C LEU A 634 -2.33 -7.18 -47.59
N GLU A 635 -2.45 -6.78 -46.33
CA GLU A 635 -1.47 -5.99 -45.60
C GLU A 635 -0.93 -6.83 -44.43
N CYS A 636 0.29 -7.36 -44.55
CA CYS A 636 0.94 -8.14 -43.49
C CYS A 636 1.78 -7.22 -42.59
N LEU A 637 1.45 -7.16 -41.30
CA LEU A 637 2.07 -6.27 -40.34
C LEU A 637 2.79 -7.05 -39.24
N GLN A 638 4.01 -6.61 -38.91
CA GLN A 638 4.69 -7.03 -37.69
C GLN A 638 5.04 -5.80 -36.84
N VAL A 639 4.63 -5.80 -35.56
CA VAL A 639 4.93 -4.71 -34.64
C VAL A 639 6.01 -5.13 -33.65
N ILE A 640 7.10 -4.37 -33.60
CA ILE A 640 8.18 -4.51 -32.64
C ILE A 640 7.94 -3.52 -31.50
N LYS A 641 7.74 -4.04 -30.30
CA LYS A 641 7.53 -3.23 -29.10
C LYS A 641 8.87 -2.66 -28.61
N VAL A 642 8.92 -1.36 -28.37
CA VAL A 642 10.07 -0.68 -27.75
C VAL A 642 9.69 -0.04 -26.41
N PRO A 643 10.63 0.08 -25.45
CA PRO A 643 10.36 0.74 -24.18
C PRO A 643 9.90 2.19 -24.35
N LYS A 644 9.03 2.68 -23.45
CA LYS A 644 8.50 4.06 -23.49
C LYS A 644 9.56 5.17 -23.43
N HIS A 645 10.73 4.88 -22.83
CA HIS A 645 11.84 5.84 -22.74
C HIS A 645 12.67 5.95 -24.03
N ASN A 646 12.45 5.08 -25.03
CA ASN A 646 13.18 5.08 -26.29
C ASN A 646 12.27 5.49 -27.44
N LYS A 647 12.60 6.59 -28.14
CA LYS A 647 11.79 7.04 -29.29
C LYS A 647 11.71 5.97 -30.37
N PRO A 648 10.51 5.59 -30.87
CA PRO A 648 10.35 4.53 -31.87
C PRO A 648 11.17 4.77 -33.15
N ALA A 649 11.29 6.04 -33.56
CA ALA A 649 12.08 6.43 -34.74
C ALA A 649 13.60 6.38 -34.54
N GLN A 650 14.09 6.40 -33.30
CA GLN A 650 15.53 6.46 -32.97
C GLN A 650 16.07 5.13 -32.39
N THR A 651 15.20 4.14 -32.21
CA THR A 651 15.59 2.87 -31.59
C THR A 651 16.21 1.93 -32.61
N LEU A 652 17.43 1.47 -32.34
CA LEU A 652 18.07 0.41 -33.13
C LEU A 652 17.32 -0.91 -32.93
N ILE A 653 16.85 -1.52 -34.02
CA ILE A 653 16.08 -2.77 -34.00
C ILE A 653 16.61 -3.78 -35.01
N HIS A 654 16.52 -5.06 -34.66
CA HIS A 654 16.86 -6.16 -35.57
C HIS A 654 15.60 -6.65 -36.31
N THR A 655 15.54 -6.41 -37.63
CA THR A 655 14.38 -6.77 -38.47
C THR A 655 14.53 -8.09 -39.23
N GLN A 656 15.65 -8.80 -39.07
CA GLN A 656 15.98 -9.98 -39.90
C GLN A 656 14.89 -11.06 -39.84
N HIS A 657 14.46 -11.47 -38.65
CA HIS A 657 13.44 -12.51 -38.51
C HIS A 657 12.08 -12.06 -39.08
N SER A 658 11.72 -10.81 -38.81
CA SER A 658 10.48 -10.21 -39.30
C SER A 658 10.42 -10.16 -40.82
N ARG A 659 11.53 -9.75 -41.46
CA ARG A 659 11.63 -9.68 -42.92
C ARG A 659 11.54 -11.06 -43.57
N HIS A 660 12.16 -12.09 -42.99
CA HIS A 660 12.04 -13.46 -43.49
C HIS A 660 10.58 -13.95 -43.49
N LEU A 661 9.85 -13.68 -42.40
CA LEU A 661 8.44 -14.02 -42.30
C LEU A 661 7.60 -13.30 -43.35
N LEU A 662 7.78 -11.98 -43.47
CA LEU A 662 7.04 -11.15 -44.44
C LEU A 662 7.35 -11.54 -45.90
N HIS A 663 8.61 -11.82 -46.24
CA HIS A 663 8.97 -12.31 -47.58
C HIS A 663 8.35 -13.66 -47.92
N ARG A 664 8.14 -14.54 -46.93
CA ARG A 664 7.41 -15.79 -47.14
C ARG A 664 5.95 -15.53 -47.54
N MET A 665 5.30 -14.56 -46.90
CA MET A 665 3.91 -14.18 -47.23
C MET A 665 3.80 -13.56 -48.62
N GLU A 666 4.76 -12.73 -49.01
CA GLU A 666 4.82 -12.19 -50.39
C GLU A 666 4.92 -13.30 -51.44
N ARG A 667 5.76 -14.31 -51.19
CA ARG A 667 5.89 -15.46 -52.10
C ARG A 667 4.57 -16.23 -52.22
N LEU A 668 3.89 -16.49 -51.10
CA LEU A 668 2.59 -17.15 -51.08
C LEU A 668 1.54 -16.35 -51.85
N GLY A 669 1.48 -15.02 -51.64
CA GLY A 669 0.58 -14.13 -52.37
C GLY A 669 0.81 -14.16 -53.87
N ARG A 670 2.08 -14.15 -54.32
CA ARG A 670 2.41 -14.28 -55.75
C ARG A 670 1.91 -15.59 -56.36
N HIS A 671 2.03 -16.70 -55.64
CA HIS A 671 1.51 -17.99 -56.12
C HIS A 671 -0.01 -18.01 -56.25
N GLN A 672 -0.72 -17.24 -55.43
CA GLN A 672 -2.19 -17.13 -55.45
C GLN A 672 -2.69 -15.92 -56.24
N ASN A 673 -1.80 -15.17 -56.90
CA ASN A 673 -2.09 -13.94 -57.64
C ASN A 673 -2.79 -12.84 -56.79
N ILE A 674 -2.43 -12.74 -55.51
CA ILE A 674 -2.95 -11.74 -54.55
C ILE A 674 -1.85 -10.72 -54.24
N PRO A 675 -2.11 -9.41 -54.40
CA PRO A 675 -1.19 -8.36 -53.96
C PRO A 675 -1.01 -8.35 -52.44
N VAL A 676 0.24 -8.51 -52.01
CA VAL A 676 0.63 -8.52 -50.60
C VAL A 676 1.56 -7.33 -50.33
N HIS A 677 1.12 -6.43 -49.46
CA HIS A 677 1.93 -5.38 -48.86
C HIS A 677 2.49 -5.88 -47.53
N THR A 678 3.73 -5.55 -47.21
CA THR A 678 4.31 -5.93 -45.91
C THR A 678 4.92 -4.74 -45.19
N GLN A 679 4.88 -4.75 -43.86
CA GLN A 679 5.49 -3.71 -43.05
C GLN A 679 5.94 -4.21 -41.68
N VAL A 680 7.08 -3.68 -41.22
CA VAL A 680 7.55 -3.79 -39.84
C VAL A 680 7.45 -2.42 -39.19
N ARG A 681 6.69 -2.34 -38.10
CA ARG A 681 6.41 -1.12 -37.38
C ARG A 681 6.97 -1.18 -35.97
N VAL A 682 7.47 -0.06 -35.46
CA VAL A 682 8.05 0.08 -34.13
C VAL A 682 7.12 0.95 -33.30
N ALA A 683 6.70 0.47 -32.15
CA ALA A 683 5.73 1.17 -31.30
C ALA A 683 5.99 0.90 -29.82
N HIS A 684 5.55 1.81 -28.96
CA HIS A 684 5.55 1.56 -27.51
C HIS A 684 4.50 0.54 -27.10
N ASP A 685 3.42 0.45 -27.87
CA ASP A 685 2.31 -0.47 -27.65
C ASP A 685 1.93 -1.16 -28.97
N ILE A 686 1.76 -2.49 -28.92
CA ILE A 686 1.47 -3.31 -30.10
C ILE A 686 0.08 -2.99 -30.66
N ALA A 687 -0.92 -2.82 -29.79
CA ALA A 687 -2.28 -2.50 -30.21
C ALA A 687 -2.29 -1.11 -30.87
N GLN A 688 -1.58 -0.13 -30.32
CA GLN A 688 -1.47 1.19 -30.93
C GLN A 688 -0.81 1.14 -32.32
N GLY A 689 0.28 0.38 -32.50
CA GLY A 689 0.90 0.22 -33.82
C GLY A 689 -0.01 -0.44 -34.87
N ILE A 690 -0.89 -1.35 -34.43
CA ILE A 690 -1.93 -1.95 -35.28
C ILE A 690 -3.02 -0.92 -35.60
N LEU A 691 -3.49 -0.14 -34.62
CA LEU A 691 -4.52 0.89 -34.81
C LEU A 691 -4.04 2.01 -35.74
N ASP A 692 -2.78 2.44 -35.60
CA ASP A 692 -2.17 3.43 -36.48
C ASP A 692 -2.14 2.91 -37.92
N THR A 693 -1.81 1.63 -38.10
CA THR A 693 -1.86 0.96 -39.41
C THR A 693 -3.28 0.92 -39.98
N ILE A 694 -4.28 0.55 -39.17
CA ILE A 694 -5.68 0.50 -39.60
C ILE A 694 -6.12 1.87 -40.15
N ARG A 695 -5.76 2.94 -39.43
CA ARG A 695 -6.08 4.32 -39.79
C ARG A 695 -5.35 4.77 -41.06
N GLU A 696 -4.04 4.59 -41.12
CA GLU A 696 -3.21 5.07 -42.23
C GLU A 696 -3.41 4.29 -43.53
N ARG A 697 -3.70 2.99 -43.43
CA ARG A 697 -3.86 2.11 -44.60
C ARG A 697 -5.31 1.93 -45.01
N HIS A 698 -6.26 2.57 -44.31
CA HIS A 698 -7.70 2.44 -44.52
C HIS A 698 -8.14 0.98 -44.60
N ILE A 699 -7.75 0.22 -43.58
CA ILE A 699 -8.05 -1.21 -43.50
C ILE A 699 -9.55 -1.39 -43.31
N LYS A 700 -10.18 -2.24 -44.13
CA LYS A 700 -11.61 -2.55 -44.01
C LYS A 700 -11.89 -3.75 -43.10
N LEU A 701 -10.97 -4.71 -43.06
CA LEU A 701 -11.08 -5.95 -42.30
C LEU A 701 -9.72 -6.31 -41.69
N MET A 702 -9.71 -6.72 -40.43
CA MET A 702 -8.53 -7.28 -39.76
C MET A 702 -8.78 -8.74 -39.42
N VAL A 703 -7.85 -9.62 -39.79
CA VAL A 703 -7.87 -11.03 -39.38
C VAL A 703 -6.67 -11.28 -38.48
N MET A 704 -6.91 -11.68 -37.24
CA MET A 704 -5.84 -11.91 -36.27
C MET A 704 -6.04 -13.18 -35.44
N GLU A 705 -4.93 -13.79 -35.04
CA GLU A 705 -4.92 -14.93 -34.13
C GLU A 705 -5.22 -14.50 -32.69
N TRP A 706 -5.92 -15.38 -31.96
CA TRP A 706 -6.11 -15.30 -30.52
C TRP A 706 -5.70 -16.62 -29.83
N LYS A 707 -4.86 -16.52 -28.78
CA LYS A 707 -4.24 -17.66 -28.09
C LYS A 707 -5.07 -18.31 -26.97
N GLY A 708 -6.30 -17.86 -26.70
CA GLY A 708 -7.21 -18.55 -25.77
C GLY A 708 -6.94 -18.41 -24.26
N GLU A 709 -5.69 -18.23 -23.82
CA GLU A 709 -5.32 -18.13 -22.39
C GLU A 709 -4.82 -16.73 -21.99
N THR A 710 -5.25 -16.23 -20.83
CA THR A 710 -4.79 -14.96 -20.27
C THR A 710 -4.53 -15.07 -18.77
N GLY A 711 -3.27 -14.91 -18.35
CA GLY A 711 -2.88 -14.77 -16.94
C GLY A 711 -3.10 -13.37 -16.36
N THR A 712 -3.71 -12.46 -17.13
CA THR A 712 -3.91 -11.05 -16.75
C THR A 712 -5.26 -10.86 -16.06
N PRO A 713 -5.32 -10.45 -14.78
CA PRO A 713 -6.57 -10.20 -14.08
C PRO A 713 -7.39 -9.11 -14.79
N GLY A 714 -8.64 -9.42 -15.17
CA GLY A 714 -9.58 -8.45 -15.77
C GLY A 714 -9.60 -8.38 -17.32
N ALA A 715 -8.70 -9.07 -18.03
CA ALA A 715 -8.75 -9.17 -19.49
C ALA A 715 -9.66 -10.33 -19.97
N VAL A 716 -10.39 -10.12 -21.07
CA VAL A 716 -11.34 -11.10 -21.61
C VAL A 716 -10.67 -11.98 -22.68
N PHE A 717 -10.06 -11.38 -23.71
CA PHE A 717 -9.31 -12.06 -24.77
C PHE A 717 -7.80 -11.74 -24.74
N GLY A 718 -7.38 -10.89 -23.81
CA GLY A 718 -6.00 -10.45 -23.59
C GLY A 718 -5.87 -8.95 -23.84
N GLN A 719 -4.88 -8.31 -23.23
CA GLN A 719 -4.75 -6.85 -23.21
C GLN A 719 -4.73 -6.23 -24.62
N ILE A 720 -4.02 -6.83 -25.57
CA ILE A 720 -3.93 -6.34 -26.96
C ILE A 720 -5.27 -6.55 -27.69
N THR A 721 -5.81 -7.76 -27.65
CA THR A 721 -7.05 -8.12 -28.36
C THR A 721 -8.24 -7.31 -27.85
N ASP A 722 -8.38 -7.11 -26.54
CA ASP A 722 -9.46 -6.32 -25.94
C ASP A 722 -9.40 -4.85 -26.36
N ILE A 723 -8.20 -4.27 -26.48
CA ILE A 723 -8.01 -2.91 -26.98
C ILE A 723 -8.43 -2.83 -28.45
N LEU A 724 -8.03 -3.80 -29.28
CA LEU A 724 -8.36 -3.84 -30.70
C LEU A 724 -9.86 -4.06 -30.95
N ILE A 725 -10.52 -4.96 -30.20
CA ILE A 725 -11.98 -5.13 -30.23
C ILE A 725 -12.69 -3.80 -29.95
N ARG A 726 -12.15 -3.00 -29.01
CA ARG A 726 -12.76 -1.73 -28.59
C ARG A 726 -12.50 -0.57 -29.55
N LYS A 727 -11.28 -0.47 -30.09
CA LYS A 727 -10.81 0.75 -30.78
C LYS A 727 -10.65 0.60 -32.29
N ALA A 728 -10.60 -0.61 -32.85
CA ALA A 728 -10.39 -0.79 -34.29
C ALA A 728 -11.65 -0.43 -35.07
N SER A 729 -11.57 0.57 -35.95
CA SER A 729 -12.68 1.05 -36.80
C SER A 729 -13.11 0.07 -37.88
N CYS A 730 -12.24 -0.86 -38.27
CA CYS A 730 -12.50 -1.86 -39.29
C CYS A 730 -13.32 -3.04 -38.75
N GLU A 731 -13.76 -3.92 -39.65
CA GLU A 731 -14.27 -5.24 -39.27
C GLU A 731 -13.16 -6.09 -38.65
N LEU A 732 -13.53 -7.05 -37.81
CA LEU A 732 -12.59 -7.88 -37.07
C LEU A 732 -12.98 -9.37 -37.14
N VAL A 733 -12.01 -10.19 -37.54
CA VAL A 733 -12.09 -11.66 -37.51
C VAL A 733 -11.01 -12.15 -36.55
N LEU A 734 -11.43 -12.81 -35.47
CA LEU A 734 -10.55 -13.42 -34.49
C LEU A 734 -10.54 -14.93 -34.70
N VAL A 735 -9.36 -15.51 -34.85
CA VAL A 735 -9.18 -16.95 -35.08
C VAL A 735 -8.48 -17.58 -33.89
N LYS A 736 -9.16 -18.52 -33.23
CA LYS A 736 -8.53 -19.45 -32.28
C LYS A 736 -8.28 -20.77 -32.99
N TRP A 737 -7.03 -21.16 -33.10
CA TRP A 737 -6.66 -22.47 -33.65
C TRP A 737 -7.15 -23.59 -32.74
N GLY A 738 -7.71 -24.65 -33.33
CA GLY A 738 -8.08 -25.82 -32.56
C GLY A 738 -6.87 -26.71 -32.26
N ASN A 739 -6.99 -27.58 -31.25
CA ASN A 739 -5.87 -28.34 -30.70
C ASN A 739 -5.55 -29.65 -31.45
N ARG A 740 -6.28 -29.97 -32.53
CA ARG A 740 -6.07 -31.19 -33.33
C ARG A 740 -5.33 -30.81 -34.61
N GLU A 741 -4.33 -31.60 -34.99
CA GLU A 741 -3.53 -31.37 -36.22
C GLU A 741 -4.37 -31.35 -37.51
N GLU A 742 -5.56 -31.94 -37.47
CA GLU A 742 -6.47 -32.00 -38.62
C GLU A 742 -7.50 -30.86 -38.68
N ASN A 743 -7.41 -29.86 -37.80
CA ASN A 743 -8.37 -28.76 -37.78
C ASN A 743 -8.06 -27.73 -38.87
N TYR A 744 -9.11 -27.09 -39.39
CA TYR A 744 -9.01 -26.02 -40.39
C TYR A 744 -7.99 -24.94 -40.00
N PRO A 745 -7.13 -24.48 -40.95
CA PRO A 745 -7.11 -24.80 -42.38
C PRO A 745 -6.25 -26.02 -42.75
N HIS A 746 -5.83 -26.84 -41.79
CA HIS A 746 -5.03 -28.05 -42.05
C HIS A 746 -5.91 -29.19 -42.59
N ASN A 747 -5.34 -30.01 -43.49
CA ASN A 747 -5.98 -31.20 -44.08
C ASN A 747 -7.37 -30.97 -44.74
N LEU A 748 -7.39 -30.17 -45.81
CA LEU A 748 -8.60 -29.75 -46.55
C LEU A 748 -9.24 -30.83 -47.45
N ASN A 749 -8.76 -32.08 -47.37
CA ASN A 749 -9.16 -33.20 -48.21
C ASN A 749 -10.11 -34.21 -47.53
N LYS A 750 -10.54 -33.94 -46.28
CA LYS A 750 -11.50 -34.77 -45.53
C LYS A 750 -12.91 -34.16 -45.51
N ASP A 751 -13.88 -34.99 -45.15
CA ASP A 751 -15.24 -34.52 -44.90
C ASP A 751 -15.28 -33.86 -43.52
N THR A 752 -15.74 -32.61 -43.47
CA THR A 752 -15.71 -31.78 -42.26
C THR A 752 -17.05 -31.12 -42.02
N THR A 753 -17.31 -30.77 -40.76
CA THR A 753 -18.56 -30.13 -40.34
C THR A 753 -18.27 -28.78 -39.70
N TRP A 754 -19.00 -27.76 -40.15
CA TRP A 754 -18.91 -26.38 -39.64
C TRP A 754 -20.18 -26.03 -38.88
N LEU A 755 -20.05 -25.67 -37.60
CA LEU A 755 -21.16 -25.24 -36.77
C LEU A 755 -21.27 -23.72 -36.77
N ILE A 756 -22.43 -23.21 -37.19
CA ILE A 756 -22.69 -21.78 -37.33
C ILE A 756 -23.96 -21.41 -36.56
N PRO A 757 -23.84 -21.06 -35.28
CA PRO A 757 -24.97 -20.54 -34.52
C PRO A 757 -25.35 -19.12 -34.97
N ILE A 758 -26.64 -18.92 -35.22
CA ILE A 758 -27.22 -17.63 -35.60
C ILE A 758 -28.26 -17.18 -34.56
N ALA A 759 -28.09 -15.96 -34.04
CA ALA A 759 -29.02 -15.35 -33.10
C ALA A 759 -29.99 -14.33 -33.77
N GLY A 760 -29.76 -14.01 -35.04
CA GLY A 760 -30.34 -12.82 -35.69
C GLY A 760 -29.55 -11.56 -35.33
N GLY A 761 -29.17 -10.78 -36.33
CA GLY A 761 -28.39 -9.54 -36.14
C GLY A 761 -27.27 -9.34 -37.18
N PRO A 762 -26.74 -8.11 -37.29
CA PRO A 762 -25.84 -7.71 -38.37
C PRO A 762 -24.50 -8.48 -38.35
N ASN A 763 -23.98 -8.83 -37.17
CA ASN A 763 -22.72 -9.58 -37.07
C ASN A 763 -22.87 -11.06 -37.48
N ALA A 764 -24.04 -11.66 -37.24
CA ALA A 764 -24.33 -13.02 -37.71
C ALA A 764 -24.43 -13.04 -39.23
N GLN A 765 -25.10 -12.04 -39.83
CA GLN A 765 -25.15 -11.88 -41.27
C GLN A 765 -23.75 -11.66 -41.86
N ARG A 766 -22.93 -10.81 -41.22
CA ARG A 766 -21.56 -10.59 -41.68
C ARG A 766 -20.69 -11.85 -41.60
N ALA A 767 -20.88 -12.69 -40.59
CA ALA A 767 -20.24 -14.00 -40.53
C ALA A 767 -20.64 -14.89 -41.73
N LEU A 768 -21.92 -14.89 -42.12
CA LEU A 768 -22.39 -15.64 -43.28
C LEU A 768 -21.81 -15.13 -44.61
N GLU A 769 -21.59 -13.83 -44.75
CA GLU A 769 -20.99 -13.22 -45.96
C GLU A 769 -19.53 -13.63 -46.19
N LEU A 770 -18.79 -13.97 -45.13
CA LEU A 770 -17.40 -14.44 -45.20
C LEU A 770 -17.28 -15.95 -45.50
N LEU A 771 -18.37 -16.72 -45.35
CA LEU A 771 -18.34 -18.17 -45.52
C LEU A 771 -17.92 -18.68 -46.91
N PRO A 772 -18.37 -18.09 -48.04
CA PRO A 772 -18.03 -18.65 -49.34
C PRO A 772 -16.52 -18.67 -49.57
N GLY A 773 -15.79 -17.63 -49.17
CA GLY A 773 -14.33 -17.55 -49.26
C GLY A 773 -13.65 -18.51 -48.30
N LEU A 774 -14.07 -18.54 -47.04
CA LEU A 774 -13.49 -19.44 -46.03
C LEU A 774 -13.66 -20.93 -46.40
N THR A 775 -14.82 -21.30 -46.94
CA THR A 775 -15.12 -22.67 -47.34
C THR A 775 -14.57 -23.04 -48.72
N ALA A 776 -14.18 -22.07 -49.55
CA ALA A 776 -13.54 -22.32 -50.85
C ALA A 776 -12.17 -23.01 -50.72
N LEU A 777 -11.53 -22.95 -49.54
CA LEU A 777 -10.28 -23.67 -49.28
C LEU A 777 -10.44 -25.20 -49.38
N TYR A 778 -11.64 -25.75 -49.19
CA TYR A 778 -11.85 -27.20 -49.27
C TYR A 778 -11.94 -27.71 -50.71
N ASN A 779 -11.09 -28.68 -51.05
CA ASN A 779 -11.01 -29.25 -52.39
C ASN A 779 -12.22 -30.14 -52.76
N ARG A 780 -12.91 -30.70 -51.77
CA ARG A 780 -14.07 -31.58 -52.00
C ARG A 780 -15.35 -30.74 -52.19
N PRO A 781 -16.16 -30.97 -53.22
CA PRO A 781 -17.35 -30.15 -53.49
C PRO A 781 -18.44 -30.27 -52.41
N ARG A 782 -18.53 -31.40 -51.70
CA ARG A 782 -19.54 -31.62 -50.64
C ARG A 782 -19.07 -31.30 -49.21
N SER A 783 -17.81 -30.92 -49.01
CA SER A 783 -17.23 -30.62 -47.69
C SER A 783 -16.74 -29.16 -47.65
N PRO A 784 -17.07 -28.35 -46.63
CA PRO A 784 -17.72 -28.75 -45.38
C PRO A 784 -19.24 -28.83 -45.50
N ILE A 785 -19.83 -29.66 -44.63
CA ILE A 785 -21.27 -29.62 -44.34
C ILE A 785 -21.49 -28.50 -43.33
N ILE A 786 -22.35 -27.53 -43.67
CA ILE A 786 -22.64 -26.39 -42.80
C ILE A 786 -23.88 -26.69 -41.97
N TRP A 787 -23.73 -26.55 -40.67
CA TRP A 787 -24.75 -26.73 -39.67
C TRP A 787 -25.18 -25.37 -39.15
N LEU A 788 -26.27 -24.86 -39.71
CA LEU A 788 -26.83 -23.56 -39.37
C LEU A 788 -27.72 -23.72 -38.14
N CYS A 789 -27.17 -23.42 -36.97
CA CYS A 789 -27.82 -23.67 -35.69
C CYS A 789 -28.57 -22.43 -35.19
N LYS A 790 -29.78 -22.60 -34.67
CA LYS A 790 -30.48 -21.55 -33.90
C LYS A 790 -30.95 -22.12 -32.58
N VAL A 791 -30.51 -21.51 -31.48
CA VAL A 791 -30.86 -21.94 -30.12
C VAL A 791 -32.11 -21.21 -29.66
N PHE A 792 -33.12 -21.97 -29.23
CA PHE A 792 -34.40 -21.47 -28.75
C PHE A 792 -34.53 -21.72 -27.24
N SER A 793 -35.13 -20.75 -26.54
CA SER A 793 -35.46 -20.90 -25.12
C SER A 793 -36.52 -22.00 -24.92
N PRO A 794 -36.46 -22.82 -23.85
CA PRO A 794 -37.43 -23.87 -23.60
C PRO A 794 -38.85 -23.38 -23.28
N SER A 795 -39.00 -22.11 -22.88
CA SER A 795 -40.24 -21.54 -22.32
C SER A 795 -41.06 -20.65 -23.29
N GLY A 796 -40.68 -20.56 -24.57
CA GLY A 796 -41.36 -19.71 -25.57
C GLY A 796 -42.36 -20.45 -26.49
N ASN A 797 -43.19 -19.67 -27.20
CA ASN A 797 -44.08 -20.16 -28.27
C ASN A 797 -43.31 -20.87 -29.40
N LEU A 798 -44.02 -21.70 -30.17
CA LEU A 798 -43.50 -22.48 -31.30
C LEU A 798 -42.52 -21.67 -32.17
N PRO A 799 -41.29 -22.16 -32.42
CA PRO A 799 -40.27 -21.44 -33.16
C PRO A 799 -40.71 -21.03 -34.57
N ASP A 800 -40.25 -19.87 -35.02
CA ASP A 800 -40.24 -19.54 -36.45
C ASP A 800 -39.13 -20.35 -37.16
N TYR A 801 -39.48 -21.58 -37.56
CA TYR A 801 -38.63 -22.46 -38.35
C TYR A 801 -38.42 -21.94 -39.78
N GLN A 802 -39.36 -21.17 -40.31
CA GLN A 802 -39.35 -20.71 -41.69
C GLN A 802 -38.18 -19.75 -41.95
N ALA A 803 -37.88 -18.86 -41.01
CA ALA A 803 -36.72 -17.96 -41.11
C ALA A 803 -35.38 -18.73 -41.14
N LEU A 804 -35.24 -19.82 -40.36
CA LEU A 804 -34.02 -20.62 -40.33
C LEU A 804 -33.85 -21.43 -41.62
N GLU A 805 -34.92 -22.05 -42.12
CA GLU A 805 -34.90 -22.79 -43.38
C GLU A 805 -34.62 -21.89 -44.58
N HIS A 806 -35.22 -20.69 -44.60
CA HIS A 806 -34.97 -19.70 -45.63
C HIS A 806 -33.50 -19.29 -45.69
N ASN A 807 -32.89 -18.98 -44.53
CA ASN A 807 -31.47 -18.65 -44.43
C ASN A 807 -30.57 -19.82 -44.83
N ALA A 808 -30.92 -21.06 -44.45
CA ALA A 808 -30.16 -22.25 -44.85
C ALA A 808 -30.20 -22.45 -46.38
N GLN A 809 -31.36 -22.24 -47.01
CA GLN A 809 -31.52 -22.39 -48.46
C GLN A 809 -30.81 -21.26 -49.23
N ALA A 810 -30.88 -20.02 -48.75
CA ALA A 810 -30.13 -18.89 -49.31
C ALA A 810 -28.62 -19.11 -49.20
N LEU A 811 -28.14 -19.64 -48.06
CA LEU A 811 -26.73 -19.94 -47.88
C LEU A 811 -26.29 -21.10 -48.79
N LYS A 812 -27.09 -22.17 -48.90
CA LYS A 812 -26.82 -23.33 -49.77
C LYS A 812 -26.66 -22.94 -51.23
N THR A 813 -27.49 -22.01 -51.73
CA THR A 813 -27.38 -21.49 -53.10
C THR A 813 -26.13 -20.63 -53.28
N THR A 814 -25.72 -19.88 -52.26
CA THR A 814 -24.54 -19.01 -52.31
C THR A 814 -23.22 -19.79 -52.27
N ILE A 815 -23.09 -20.79 -51.39
CA ILE A 815 -21.83 -21.53 -51.19
C ILE A 815 -21.70 -22.77 -52.09
N GLY A 816 -22.81 -23.29 -52.63
CA GLY A 816 -22.82 -24.52 -53.44
C GLY A 816 -22.54 -25.81 -52.66
N ARG A 817 -22.70 -25.80 -51.33
CA ARG A 817 -22.39 -26.90 -50.40
C ARG A 817 -23.60 -27.24 -49.51
N PRO A 818 -23.68 -28.45 -48.93
CA PRO A 818 -24.80 -28.83 -48.07
C PRO A 818 -24.92 -27.91 -46.83
N VAL A 819 -26.09 -27.29 -46.64
CA VAL A 819 -26.45 -26.53 -45.43
C VAL A 819 -27.63 -27.21 -44.77
N ILE A 820 -27.49 -27.56 -43.49
CA ILE A 820 -28.50 -28.23 -42.67
C ILE A 820 -28.98 -27.26 -41.60
N PRO A 821 -30.27 -26.86 -41.59
CA PRO A 821 -30.84 -26.06 -40.52
C PRO A 821 -31.03 -26.91 -39.25
N LEU A 822 -30.49 -26.44 -38.12
CA LEU A 822 -30.50 -27.15 -36.83
C LEU A 822 -31.16 -26.31 -35.73
N PRO A 823 -32.47 -26.49 -35.50
CA PRO A 823 -33.18 -25.85 -34.40
C PRO A 823 -32.91 -26.61 -33.08
N VAL A 824 -32.32 -25.94 -32.09
CA VAL A 824 -31.90 -26.57 -30.83
C VAL A 824 -32.59 -25.89 -29.66
N ARG A 825 -33.13 -26.66 -28.70
CA ARG A 825 -33.71 -26.11 -27.48
C ARG A 825 -32.72 -26.23 -26.34
N SER A 826 -32.39 -25.11 -25.69
CA SER A 826 -31.48 -25.08 -24.55
C SER A 826 -31.71 -23.83 -23.70
N GLN A 827 -31.46 -23.93 -22.40
CA GLN A 827 -31.45 -22.77 -21.49
C GLN A 827 -30.20 -21.90 -21.68
N SER A 828 -29.14 -22.43 -22.31
CA SER A 828 -27.86 -21.76 -22.53
C SER A 828 -27.40 -21.95 -23.97
N VAL A 829 -27.17 -20.83 -24.67
CA VAL A 829 -26.66 -20.82 -26.05
C VAL A 829 -25.23 -21.37 -26.09
N ALA A 830 -24.39 -20.99 -25.12
CA ALA A 830 -23.01 -21.45 -25.04
C ALA A 830 -22.95 -22.98 -24.85
N ASP A 831 -23.68 -23.52 -23.88
CA ASP A 831 -23.64 -24.96 -23.58
C ASP A 831 -24.21 -25.79 -24.73
N ALA A 832 -25.25 -25.30 -25.41
CA ALA A 832 -25.78 -25.96 -26.60
C ALA A 832 -24.73 -26.05 -27.72
N VAL A 833 -24.06 -24.94 -28.03
CA VAL A 833 -23.03 -24.90 -29.08
C VAL A 833 -21.82 -25.75 -28.69
N ILE A 834 -21.38 -25.71 -27.43
CA ILE A 834 -20.26 -26.53 -26.93
C ILE A 834 -20.61 -28.02 -27.03
N HIS A 835 -21.81 -28.41 -26.57
CA HIS A 835 -22.25 -29.81 -26.62
C HIS A 835 -22.39 -30.31 -28.05
N LEU A 836 -22.96 -29.51 -28.96
CA LEU A 836 -23.06 -29.88 -30.39
C LEU A 836 -21.69 -29.99 -31.06
N ALA A 837 -20.81 -29.01 -30.83
CA ALA A 837 -19.46 -29.04 -31.39
C ALA A 837 -18.68 -30.29 -30.93
N ALA A 838 -18.86 -30.70 -29.68
CA ALA A 838 -18.22 -31.89 -29.11
C ALA A 838 -18.85 -33.20 -29.58
N ALA A 839 -20.18 -33.32 -29.52
CA ALA A 839 -20.92 -34.55 -29.85
C ALA A 839 -20.75 -34.95 -31.32
N GLU A 840 -20.71 -33.95 -32.19
CA GLU A 840 -20.73 -34.15 -33.64
C GLU A 840 -19.38 -33.86 -34.29
N THR A 841 -18.34 -33.72 -33.46
CA THR A 841 -16.94 -33.57 -33.88
C THR A 841 -16.72 -32.47 -34.92
N CYS A 842 -17.31 -31.28 -34.69
CA CYS A 842 -17.18 -30.15 -35.62
C CYS A 842 -15.71 -29.69 -35.73
N ASP A 843 -15.23 -29.42 -36.93
CA ASP A 843 -13.86 -28.92 -37.15
C ASP A 843 -13.76 -27.41 -36.95
N VAL A 844 -14.84 -26.68 -37.27
CA VAL A 844 -14.93 -25.22 -37.14
C VAL A 844 -16.22 -24.79 -36.47
N VAL A 845 -16.10 -23.83 -35.54
CA VAL A 845 -17.24 -23.11 -34.97
C VAL A 845 -17.11 -21.64 -35.33
N MET A 846 -18.06 -21.11 -36.10
CA MET A 846 -18.05 -19.72 -36.56
C MET A 846 -19.22 -18.92 -35.99
N LEU A 847 -18.94 -17.81 -35.33
CA LEU A 847 -19.95 -16.99 -34.65
C LEU A 847 -19.84 -15.52 -35.06
N GLY A 848 -20.97 -14.90 -35.36
CA GLY A 848 -21.09 -13.44 -35.37
C GLY A 848 -21.27 -12.92 -33.94
N VAL A 849 -20.52 -11.90 -33.55
CA VAL A 849 -20.49 -11.40 -32.16
C VAL A 849 -20.63 -9.88 -32.10
N SER A 850 -21.44 -9.38 -31.17
CA SER A 850 -21.55 -7.94 -30.85
C SER A 850 -20.42 -7.47 -29.92
N ARG A 851 -20.20 -6.15 -29.84
CA ARG A 851 -19.21 -5.56 -28.90
C ARG A 851 -19.52 -5.93 -27.44
N GLU A 852 -20.81 -5.93 -27.10
CA GLU A 852 -21.34 -6.29 -25.77
C GLU A 852 -21.11 -7.78 -25.46
N GLY A 853 -21.38 -8.69 -26.41
CA GLY A 853 -21.16 -10.13 -26.22
C GLY A 853 -19.69 -10.54 -26.03
N LEU A 854 -18.73 -9.74 -26.56
CA LEU A 854 -17.29 -9.90 -26.29
C LEU A 854 -16.88 -9.32 -24.91
N LEU A 855 -17.73 -8.56 -24.24
CA LEU A 855 -17.38 -7.83 -23.01
C LEU A 855 -18.24 -8.19 -21.79
N GLU A 856 -19.41 -8.82 -21.96
CA GLU A 856 -20.32 -9.14 -20.86
C GLU A 856 -19.79 -10.25 -19.95
N GLN A 857 -19.63 -9.89 -18.68
CA GLN A 857 -19.08 -10.74 -17.62
C GLN A 857 -20.11 -11.06 -16.53
N VAL A 858 -21.38 -10.73 -16.71
CA VAL A 858 -22.34 -10.75 -15.61
C VAL A 858 -23.63 -11.38 -16.10
N ILE A 859 -24.03 -12.48 -15.44
CA ILE A 859 -25.23 -13.31 -15.58
C ILE A 859 -25.05 -14.64 -16.35
N HIS A 860 -24.53 -14.68 -17.59
CA HIS A 860 -24.42 -15.97 -18.35
C HIS A 860 -23.01 -16.37 -18.81
N GLY A 861 -21.99 -15.54 -18.53
CA GLY A 861 -20.65 -15.69 -19.09
C GLY A 861 -20.58 -15.21 -20.56
N ASN A 862 -19.42 -14.73 -20.99
CA ASN A 862 -19.21 -14.34 -22.39
C ASN A 862 -19.32 -15.60 -23.27
N ILE A 863 -20.45 -15.73 -24.00
CA ILE A 863 -20.78 -16.89 -24.84
C ILE A 863 -19.64 -17.22 -25.83
N PRO A 864 -19.12 -16.26 -26.63
CA PRO A 864 -17.96 -16.48 -27.50
C PRO A 864 -16.73 -17.02 -26.76
N LYS A 865 -16.40 -16.46 -25.59
CA LYS A 865 -15.27 -16.89 -24.78
C LYS A 865 -15.50 -18.28 -24.18
N ALA A 866 -16.70 -18.58 -23.71
CA ALA A 866 -17.06 -19.87 -23.15
C ALA A 866 -16.93 -20.96 -24.22
N ILE A 867 -17.50 -20.73 -25.41
CA ILE A 867 -17.37 -21.63 -26.56
C ILE A 867 -15.90 -21.79 -26.92
N ALA A 868 -15.19 -20.69 -27.16
CA ALA A 868 -13.81 -20.76 -27.58
C ALA A 868 -12.86 -21.36 -26.54
N LYS A 869 -13.16 -21.28 -25.24
CA LYS A 869 -12.33 -21.93 -24.22
C LYS A 869 -12.56 -23.44 -24.17
N GLN A 870 -13.80 -23.89 -24.40
CA GLN A 870 -14.20 -25.28 -24.15
C GLN A 870 -14.21 -26.15 -25.40
N VAL A 871 -14.30 -25.57 -26.61
CA VAL A 871 -14.20 -26.35 -27.85
C VAL A 871 -12.75 -26.54 -28.29
N ASN A 872 -12.48 -27.75 -28.79
CA ASN A 872 -11.18 -28.15 -29.34
C ASN A 872 -11.04 -27.85 -30.84
N SER A 873 -12.12 -27.42 -31.48
CA SER A 873 -12.25 -27.02 -32.88
C SER A 873 -11.61 -25.65 -33.13
N THR A 874 -11.35 -25.31 -34.40
CA THR A 874 -10.98 -23.93 -34.77
C THR A 874 -12.19 -23.02 -34.56
N VAL A 875 -12.02 -21.90 -33.87
CA VAL A 875 -13.09 -20.94 -33.60
C VAL A 875 -12.85 -19.63 -34.32
N ILE A 876 -13.84 -19.19 -35.10
CA ILE A 876 -13.79 -17.95 -35.86
C ILE A 876 -14.87 -17.02 -35.32
N LEU A 877 -14.46 -15.90 -34.72
CA LEU A 877 -15.37 -14.87 -34.22
C LEU A 877 -15.35 -13.68 -35.18
N VAL A 878 -16.53 -13.23 -35.60
CA VAL A 878 -16.69 -12.12 -36.55
C VAL A 878 -17.41 -10.95 -35.88
N ARG A 879 -16.81 -9.76 -35.96
CA ARG A 879 -17.39 -8.49 -35.50
C ARG A 879 -17.40 -7.50 -36.67
N GLY A 880 -18.55 -6.89 -36.94
CA GLY A 880 -18.71 -5.82 -37.92
C GLY A 880 -17.96 -4.53 -37.56
N ALA A 881 -17.84 -3.61 -38.52
CA ALA A 881 -17.12 -2.34 -38.39
C ALA A 881 -17.70 -1.39 -37.31
N LEU A 882 -16.93 -0.35 -36.93
CA LEU A 882 -17.39 0.57 -35.88
C LEU A 882 -18.50 1.53 -36.31
#